data_AF-A0A369H1Z5-F1
#
_entry.id   AF-A0A369H1Z5-F1
#
_cell.length_a   1.000
_cell.length_b   1.000
_cell.length_c   1.000
_cell.angle_alpha   90.00
_cell.angle_beta   90.00
_cell.angle_gamma   90.00
#
_symmetry.space_group_name_H-M   'P 1'
#
loop_
_entity.id
_entity.type
_entity.pdbx_description
1 polymer ?
#
loop_
_entity_poly.entity_id
_entity_poly.type
_entity_poly.pdbx_seq_one_letter_code
_entity_poly.pdbx_strand_id
1 'polypeptide(L)'
;MPAAIQCAFVEIAQDLSVSVQQASYLTSLFIGILGLSALFWAPLAHTFGRRPVYLASLAGSLLGNVGCGLSGRSYGAMAFCRAFAAFFASPTGALGTAVVSELFFHRHRGRCLGVWTVMTTVGVPLAPLVFGFVALRVGYRWIYWSLAITNFVQLVLHYFLGAETRYEPATRTATTTTTITNTTITTTATTPPSPPSSSSTSTSPPSSRWPRPRLSLPRIDPKPIGWYDFVRPLTFVTRWRVAIAAASFAVIFLWGSIMVNLEIPQIFPAKFGLNPQDVGLQNMAIVVGTLLGEVVGGFASDRWMALRRGRSGEKPCSAEFRLWLSHVGYLLTVVGCLVFFLRLDRAGNRWDVTPLVGAALAAMGNQMVTTVLMTYTVDCYPSDATAVGAFLNLVRLTFGFLGPFWFPQMIENFGFVRSIAVPIVMILLVSVLPTVLLQCKGSHWARKEAEHAPDDQTDRRPRRRILAKLSKWTALFLLALATLLALPLLAYTRRQRLPGVVIVDSHPDVEKQLAIKLHPENHAGREPTVLTFNWTVTRALRRPDGVEKMVYLVNDLFPGPMIEARSGDRIVVDVVNGLVSEDVAIHWHGLRMKGRNDMDGAVGFTQCGIKPGRNLVYDFTVGLDEHGTFWWHGHDLMQRGDGLYGGLVVHRPGVVGDEVDDALLLVGDWFHREQTDVLAWYAHHGSLGNEPVPDSLLVNGRGRFDCSKVVPARPVVCSRGASLDPVFARRSKTRLRIVNTGSVAGFSLGLDGAELQTVAVDGACAVRDRPGRSVGVLYPGERIDVLLRWMDERDARLNIYLDDENFSGFPNEALTQNQSFPALPTSPDSHLLVEPSPLTSGDGYRNLSGLRAVSSAGRMPSKAQQTLLFYIKTQKLSRSANRPTGFVNHTTWKAQTPPLLSLNRSQWNDHQLLPFIPSTTPPTTVDIVINNLDDGSHPIHLHGNRFHLLSSYRADGRDGWGSYNPFTTEDPPGGVNLVDPVFKDTVLVPRRGHVIVRLAAENPGLWMLHCHMLVHMGTGMVAGLHVGDELEYRAVETLAARTCGEGSGGVPSLP
;
A
#
# COMPACT_ATOMS: atom_id res chain seq x y z
N MET A 1 25.52 -4.09 -2.67
CA MET A 1 25.08 -2.72 -3.05
C MET A 1 23.86 -2.36 -2.22
N PRO A 2 23.87 -1.27 -1.43
CA PRO A 2 22.74 -0.89 -0.56
C PRO A 2 21.44 -0.66 -1.35
N ALA A 3 21.56 -0.05 -2.53
CA ALA A 3 20.47 0.40 -3.39
C ALA A 3 19.83 -0.68 -4.28
N ALA A 4 20.30 -1.93 -4.22
CA ALA A 4 19.88 -2.97 -5.17
C ALA A 4 18.36 -3.24 -5.19
N ILE A 5 17.66 -2.93 -4.10
CA ILE A 5 16.23 -3.14 -3.94
C ILE A 5 15.38 -1.89 -4.18
N GLN A 6 15.99 -0.74 -4.48
CA GLN A 6 15.28 0.53 -4.62
C GLN A 6 14.21 0.50 -5.69
N CYS A 7 14.47 -0.16 -6.82
CA CYS A 7 13.49 -0.33 -7.90
C CYS A 7 12.27 -1.17 -7.50
N ALA A 8 12.34 -1.90 -6.38
CA ALA A 8 11.33 -2.86 -5.96
C ALA A 8 10.70 -2.53 -4.60
N PHE A 9 10.71 -1.26 -4.18
CA PHE A 9 10.16 -0.87 -2.88
C PHE A 9 8.66 -1.14 -2.76
N VAL A 10 7.92 -1.01 -3.85
CA VAL A 10 6.47 -1.29 -3.89
C VAL A 10 6.22 -2.80 -3.69
N GLU A 11 6.98 -3.65 -4.37
CA GLU A 11 6.88 -5.11 -4.29
C GLU A 11 7.32 -5.64 -2.92
N ILE A 12 8.36 -5.03 -2.33
CA ILE A 12 8.83 -5.37 -0.99
C ILE A 12 7.81 -4.95 0.06
N ALA A 13 7.21 -3.76 -0.09
CA ALA A 13 6.14 -3.28 0.77
C ALA A 13 4.93 -4.23 0.74
N GLN A 14 4.52 -4.67 -0.45
CA GLN A 14 3.45 -5.65 -0.63
C GLN A 14 3.79 -7.01 0.01
N ASP A 15 4.96 -7.57 -0.30
CA ASP A 15 5.33 -8.92 0.16
C ASP A 15 5.61 -9.02 1.66
N LEU A 16 6.12 -7.95 2.28
CA LEU A 16 6.38 -7.89 3.73
C LEU A 16 5.24 -7.25 4.53
N SER A 17 4.16 -6.79 3.87
CA SER A 17 3.02 -6.10 4.50
C SER A 17 3.43 -4.87 5.31
N VAL A 18 4.33 -4.05 4.75
CA VAL A 18 4.83 -2.80 5.34
C VAL A 18 4.61 -1.64 4.38
N SER A 19 4.63 -0.40 4.88
CA SER A 19 4.55 0.78 3.99
C SER A 19 5.77 0.86 3.04
N VAL A 20 5.62 1.53 1.89
CA VAL A 20 6.75 1.81 0.97
C VAL A 20 7.87 2.57 1.69
N GLN A 21 7.51 3.46 2.61
CA GLN A 21 8.46 4.15 3.48
C GLN A 21 9.22 3.17 4.39
N GLN A 22 8.54 2.20 5.00
CA GLN A 22 9.20 1.15 5.80
C GLN A 22 10.08 0.23 4.93
N ALA A 23 9.68 -0.10 3.70
CA ALA A 23 10.53 -0.83 2.77
C ALA A 23 11.83 -0.06 2.45
N SER A 24 11.75 1.28 2.32
CA SER A 24 12.94 2.13 2.14
C SER A 24 13.93 2.04 3.31
N TYR A 25 13.44 1.80 4.54
CA TYR A 25 14.27 1.67 5.74
C TYR A 25 15.20 0.44 5.69
N LEU A 26 14.89 -0.59 4.88
CA LEU A 26 15.80 -1.70 4.63
C LEU A 26 17.06 -1.25 3.88
N THR A 27 16.96 -0.19 3.07
CA THR A 27 18.10 0.46 2.41
C THR A 27 18.82 1.38 3.39
N SER A 28 18.09 2.19 4.17
CA SER A 28 18.69 3.05 5.21
C SER A 28 19.50 2.22 6.21
N LEU A 29 18.93 1.15 6.76
CA LEU A 29 19.59 0.24 7.69
C LEU A 29 20.91 -0.29 7.12
N PHE A 30 20.90 -0.71 5.85
CA PHE A 30 22.11 -1.17 5.16
C PHE A 30 23.18 -0.08 5.12
N ILE A 31 22.80 1.16 4.77
CA ILE A 31 23.70 2.33 4.73
C ILE A 31 24.32 2.62 6.10
N GLY A 32 23.50 2.62 7.17
CA GLY A 32 23.97 2.88 8.53
C GLY A 32 24.98 1.83 9.03
N ILE A 33 24.67 0.55 8.84
CA ILE A 33 25.57 -0.54 9.24
C ILE A 33 26.86 -0.53 8.40
N LEU A 34 26.78 -0.22 7.11
CA LEU A 34 27.96 -0.09 6.24
C LEU A 34 28.95 0.96 6.76
N GLY A 35 28.45 2.09 7.29
CA GLY A 35 29.28 3.15 7.88
C GLY A 35 29.94 2.75 9.20
N LEU A 36 29.17 2.18 10.12
CA LEU A 36 29.68 1.78 11.44
C LEU A 36 30.70 0.65 11.35
N SER A 37 30.46 -0.34 10.49
CA SER A 37 31.35 -1.49 10.31
C SER A 37 32.72 -1.13 9.71
N ALA A 38 32.86 0.02 9.05
CA ALA A 38 34.16 0.48 8.53
C ALA A 38 35.20 0.67 9.65
N LEU A 39 34.76 1.08 10.84
CA LEU A 39 35.61 1.23 12.03
C LEU A 39 36.13 -0.12 12.55
N PHE A 40 35.34 -1.18 12.36
CA PHE A 40 35.69 -2.53 12.77
C PHE A 40 36.73 -3.16 11.83
N TRP A 41 36.54 -3.03 10.52
CA TRP A 41 37.38 -3.71 9.53
C TRP A 41 38.74 -3.06 9.29
N ALA A 42 38.86 -1.75 9.47
CA ALA A 42 40.12 -1.03 9.23
C ALA A 42 41.29 -1.54 10.11
N PRO A 43 41.16 -1.67 11.44
CA PRO A 43 42.24 -2.20 12.29
C PRO A 43 42.58 -3.68 12.00
N LEU A 44 41.57 -4.48 11.64
CA LEU A 44 41.75 -5.89 11.29
C LEU A 44 42.60 -6.06 10.02
N ALA A 45 42.34 -5.25 9.00
CA ALA A 45 43.14 -5.24 7.78
C ALA A 45 44.60 -4.83 8.03
N HIS A 46 44.83 -3.94 9.00
CA HIS A 46 46.15 -3.56 9.49
C HIS A 46 46.85 -4.62 10.35
N THR A 47 46.18 -5.70 10.76
CA THR A 47 46.82 -6.73 11.59
C THR A 47 47.00 -8.04 10.84
N PHE A 48 45.96 -8.47 10.13
CA PHE A 48 45.89 -9.76 9.45
C PHE A 48 46.15 -9.67 7.94
N GLY A 49 46.29 -8.47 7.39
CA GLY A 49 46.40 -8.23 5.94
C GLY A 49 45.05 -7.96 5.28
N ARG A 50 45.07 -7.44 4.05
CA ARG A 50 43.85 -7.06 3.32
C ARG A 50 43.19 -8.26 2.66
N ARG A 51 43.98 -9.25 2.21
CA ARG A 51 43.45 -10.42 1.50
C ARG A 51 42.52 -11.27 2.38
N PRO A 52 42.86 -11.64 3.62
CA PRO A 52 41.94 -12.39 4.49
C PRO A 52 40.66 -11.62 4.81
N VAL A 53 40.76 -10.29 4.96
CA VAL A 53 39.60 -9.43 5.21
C VAL A 53 38.66 -9.39 4.01
N TYR A 54 39.16 -9.29 2.79
CA TYR A 54 38.31 -9.35 1.59
C TYR A 54 37.66 -10.72 1.39
N LEU A 55 38.35 -11.82 1.69
CA LEU A 55 37.75 -13.16 1.62
C LEU A 55 36.64 -13.35 2.67
N ALA A 56 36.86 -12.92 3.91
CA ALA A 56 35.84 -12.96 4.96
C ALA A 56 34.64 -12.06 4.64
N SER A 57 34.90 -10.88 4.08
CA SER A 57 33.90 -9.92 3.58
C SER A 57 32.98 -10.55 2.53
N LEU A 58 33.56 -11.21 1.52
CA LEU A 58 32.80 -11.83 0.44
C LEU A 58 31.99 -13.05 0.93
N ALA A 59 32.58 -13.89 1.78
CA ALA A 59 31.89 -15.06 2.35
C ALA A 59 30.72 -14.65 3.25
N GLY A 60 30.91 -13.68 4.16
CA GLY A 60 29.83 -13.21 5.02
C GLY A 60 28.74 -12.46 4.25
N SER A 61 29.10 -11.66 3.25
CA SER A 61 28.11 -10.97 2.40
C SER A 61 27.31 -11.96 1.55
N LEU A 62 27.94 -13.04 1.06
CA LEU A 62 27.25 -14.16 0.39
C LEU A 62 26.18 -14.77 1.30
N LEU A 63 26.54 -15.15 2.52
CA LEU A 63 25.60 -15.72 3.49
C LEU A 63 24.45 -14.77 3.82
N GLY A 64 24.74 -13.48 3.99
CA GLY A 64 23.71 -12.47 4.22
C GLY A 64 22.71 -12.33 3.07
N ASN A 65 23.19 -12.36 1.82
CA ASN A 65 22.32 -12.31 0.63
C ASN A 65 21.50 -13.59 0.45
N VAL A 66 22.08 -14.77 0.70
CA VAL A 66 21.33 -16.04 0.73
C VAL A 66 20.24 -15.99 1.81
N GLY A 67 20.58 -15.49 3.00
CA GLY A 67 19.62 -15.27 4.08
C GLY A 67 18.48 -14.33 3.68
N CYS A 68 18.75 -13.24 2.95
CA CYS A 68 17.70 -12.35 2.42
C CYS A 68 16.81 -13.04 1.37
N GLY A 69 17.37 -13.93 0.56
CA GLY A 69 16.61 -14.74 -0.40
C GLY A 69 15.69 -15.76 0.28
N LEU A 70 16.06 -16.22 1.48
CA LEU A 70 15.37 -17.26 2.25
C LEU A 70 14.56 -16.73 3.44
N SER A 71 14.54 -15.42 3.71
CA SER A 71 13.97 -14.82 4.94
C SER A 71 12.44 -14.90 5.07
N GLY A 72 11.74 -15.62 4.18
CA GLY A 72 10.28 -15.68 4.15
C GLY A 72 9.64 -14.30 3.98
N ARG A 73 8.47 -14.08 4.61
CA ARG A 73 7.73 -12.80 4.64
C ARG A 73 7.97 -11.97 5.91
N SER A 74 9.05 -12.24 6.65
CA SER A 74 9.35 -11.50 7.88
C SER A 74 10.23 -10.28 7.59
N TYR A 75 9.71 -9.08 7.84
CA TYR A 75 10.48 -7.84 7.75
C TYR A 75 11.69 -7.86 8.68
N GLY A 76 11.54 -8.37 9.92
CA GLY A 76 12.62 -8.46 10.89
C GLY A 76 13.74 -9.41 10.44
N ALA A 77 13.40 -10.57 9.89
CA ALA A 77 14.39 -11.51 9.37
C ALA A 77 15.14 -10.93 8.17
N MET A 78 14.43 -10.28 7.23
CA MET A 78 15.07 -9.61 6.10
C MET A 78 15.96 -8.46 6.56
N ALA A 79 15.50 -7.62 7.50
CA ALA A 79 16.29 -6.53 8.07
C ALA A 79 17.58 -7.05 8.72
N PHE A 80 17.51 -8.15 9.48
CA PHE A 80 18.67 -8.79 10.08
C PHE A 80 19.66 -9.31 9.03
N CYS A 81 19.19 -10.07 8.04
CA CYS A 81 20.05 -10.59 6.98
C CYS A 81 20.70 -9.46 6.15
N ARG A 82 19.97 -8.37 5.91
CA ARG A 82 20.50 -7.17 5.25
C ARG A 82 21.54 -6.45 6.11
N ALA A 83 21.31 -6.32 7.41
CA ALA A 83 22.29 -5.75 8.34
C ALA A 83 23.57 -6.61 8.38
N PHE A 84 23.43 -7.94 8.41
CA PHE A 84 24.54 -8.88 8.34
C PHE A 84 25.31 -8.73 7.02
N ALA A 85 24.61 -8.71 5.88
CA ALA A 85 25.22 -8.49 4.57
C ALA A 85 25.96 -7.14 4.49
N ALA A 86 25.42 -6.09 5.10
CA ALA A 86 26.02 -4.75 5.15
C ALA A 86 27.31 -4.72 5.97
N PHE A 87 27.32 -5.37 7.14
CA PHE A 87 28.50 -5.46 7.99
C PHE A 87 29.68 -6.09 7.23
N PHE A 88 29.44 -7.19 6.51
CA PHE A 88 30.47 -7.86 5.74
C PHE A 88 30.79 -7.17 4.41
N ALA A 89 29.91 -6.35 3.83
CA ALA A 89 30.20 -5.62 2.58
C ALA A 89 31.14 -4.40 2.78
N SER A 90 31.22 -3.86 4.00
CA SER A 90 31.93 -2.61 4.32
C SER A 90 33.42 -2.51 3.94
N PRO A 91 34.25 -3.57 4.04
CA PRO A 91 35.67 -3.50 3.71
C PRO A 91 35.98 -2.93 2.33
N THR A 92 35.13 -3.23 1.34
CA THR A 92 35.29 -2.74 -0.04
C THR A 92 35.23 -1.21 -0.14
N GLY A 93 34.39 -0.56 0.66
CA GLY A 93 34.28 0.90 0.72
C GLY A 93 35.30 1.55 1.65
N ALA A 94 35.70 0.88 2.74
CA ALA A 94 36.61 1.44 3.73
C ALA A 94 38.09 1.36 3.32
N LEU A 95 38.51 0.25 2.71
CA LEU A 95 39.93 -0.04 2.46
C LEU A 95 40.44 0.44 1.10
N GLY A 96 39.55 0.77 0.16
CA GLY A 96 39.94 1.13 -1.21
C GLY A 96 40.78 2.39 -1.31
N THR A 97 40.57 3.36 -0.42
CA THR A 97 41.36 4.60 -0.37
C THR A 97 42.80 4.35 0.05
N ALA A 98 43.00 3.43 1.00
CA ALA A 98 44.31 3.01 1.45
C ALA A 98 45.07 2.27 0.33
N VAL A 99 44.39 1.33 -0.34
CA VAL A 99 44.94 0.59 -1.49
C VAL A 99 45.42 1.55 -2.58
N VAL A 100 44.61 2.54 -2.96
CA VAL A 100 45.00 3.53 -3.98
C VAL A 100 46.17 4.41 -3.50
N SER A 101 46.17 4.83 -2.24
CA SER A 101 47.22 5.70 -1.70
C SER A 101 48.61 5.05 -1.64
N GLU A 102 48.65 3.72 -1.46
CA GLU A 102 49.88 2.92 -1.37
C GLU A 102 50.37 2.42 -2.73
N LEU A 103 49.48 2.15 -3.69
CA LEU A 103 49.85 1.66 -5.02
C LEU A 103 50.25 2.77 -6.01
N PHE A 104 49.79 4.01 -5.80
CA PHE A 104 49.96 5.09 -6.79
C PHE A 104 50.70 6.31 -6.25
N PHE A 105 51.59 6.86 -7.09
CA PHE A 105 52.36 8.07 -6.79
C PHE A 105 51.47 9.32 -6.63
N HIS A 106 51.93 10.27 -5.80
CA HIS A 106 51.22 11.52 -5.48
C HIS A 106 50.75 12.32 -6.71
N ARG A 107 51.47 12.26 -7.84
CA ARG A 107 51.12 13.00 -9.08
C ARG A 107 49.90 12.45 -9.82
N HIS A 108 49.53 11.18 -9.62
CA HIS A 108 48.40 10.52 -10.27
C HIS A 108 47.30 10.11 -9.28
N ARG A 109 47.51 10.39 -7.99
CA ARG A 109 46.64 9.96 -6.91
C ARG A 109 45.22 10.50 -7.05
N GLY A 110 45.04 11.73 -7.56
CA GLY A 110 43.72 12.31 -7.78
C GLY A 110 42.90 11.53 -8.80
N ARG A 111 43.46 11.27 -9.99
CA ARG A 111 42.83 10.43 -11.03
C ARG A 111 42.53 9.01 -10.55
N CYS A 112 43.46 8.36 -9.84
CA CYS A 112 43.26 6.99 -9.37
C CYS A 112 42.22 6.91 -8.25
N LEU A 113 42.23 7.87 -7.31
CA LEU A 113 41.16 7.98 -6.30
C LEU A 113 39.82 8.31 -6.97
N GLY A 114 39.83 9.11 -8.03
CA GLY A 114 38.68 9.43 -8.87
C GLY A 114 37.99 8.20 -9.49
N VAL A 115 38.78 7.29 -10.07
CA VAL A 115 38.27 6.02 -10.59
C VAL A 115 37.65 5.19 -9.48
N TRP A 116 38.32 5.09 -8.32
CA TRP A 116 37.78 4.38 -7.17
C TRP A 116 36.48 5.02 -6.65
N THR A 117 36.43 6.35 -6.52
CA THR A 117 35.23 7.05 -6.06
C THR A 117 34.07 6.82 -7.02
N VAL A 118 34.28 6.88 -8.33
CA VAL A 118 33.25 6.54 -9.33
C VAL A 118 32.73 5.13 -9.18
N MET A 119 33.61 4.15 -9.00
CA MET A 119 33.16 2.76 -8.81
C MET A 119 32.24 2.64 -7.59
N THR A 120 32.51 3.40 -6.51
CA THR A 120 31.66 3.40 -5.32
C THR A 120 30.35 4.19 -5.48
N THR A 121 30.35 5.30 -6.23
CA THR A 121 29.18 6.19 -6.35
C THR A 121 28.25 5.78 -7.48
N VAL A 122 28.77 5.30 -8.62
CA VAL A 122 27.96 4.77 -9.74
C VAL A 122 27.28 3.45 -9.38
N GLY A 123 27.89 2.65 -8.51
CA GLY A 123 27.29 1.38 -8.06
C GLY A 123 25.92 1.54 -7.40
N VAL A 124 25.64 2.70 -6.79
CA VAL A 124 24.36 3.00 -6.13
C VAL A 124 23.21 3.12 -7.14
N PRO A 125 23.24 4.03 -8.14
CA PRO A 125 22.19 4.13 -9.17
C PRO A 125 22.24 3.01 -10.22
N LEU A 126 23.41 2.39 -10.46
CA LEU A 126 23.52 1.28 -11.41
C LEU A 126 22.79 0.02 -10.93
N ALA A 127 22.72 -0.20 -9.62
CA ALA A 127 22.06 -1.36 -9.04
C ALA A 127 20.54 -1.40 -9.36
N PRO A 128 19.71 -0.37 -9.05
CA PRO A 128 18.30 -0.38 -9.43
C PRO A 128 18.09 -0.36 -10.94
N LEU A 129 19.01 0.19 -11.74
CA LEU A 129 18.95 0.11 -13.21
C LEU A 129 19.00 -1.34 -13.70
N VAL A 130 19.91 -2.16 -13.17
CA VAL A 130 20.04 -3.58 -13.54
C VAL A 130 18.92 -4.41 -12.90
N PHE A 131 18.66 -4.20 -11.62
CA PHE A 131 17.74 -5.02 -10.84
C PHE A 131 16.27 -4.69 -11.07
N GLY A 132 15.93 -3.54 -11.65
CA GLY A 132 14.56 -3.24 -12.09
C GLY A 132 14.03 -4.28 -13.08
N PHE A 133 14.88 -4.71 -14.03
CA PHE A 133 14.53 -5.77 -14.99
C PHE A 133 14.39 -7.14 -14.31
N VAL A 134 15.24 -7.44 -13.33
CA VAL A 134 15.17 -8.70 -12.57
C VAL A 134 13.89 -8.74 -11.74
N ALA A 135 13.58 -7.64 -11.04
CA ALA A 135 12.39 -7.52 -10.21
C ALA A 135 11.11 -7.73 -11.02
N LEU A 136 11.01 -7.12 -12.20
CA LEU A 136 9.83 -7.25 -13.05
C LEU A 136 9.65 -8.66 -13.63
N ARG A 137 10.73 -9.32 -14.06
CA ARG A 137 10.64 -10.59 -14.80
C ARG A 137 10.56 -11.84 -13.93
N VAL A 138 11.27 -11.86 -12.82
CA VAL A 138 11.41 -13.06 -11.95
C VAL A 138 11.12 -12.77 -10.49
N GLY A 139 10.86 -11.50 -10.13
CA GLY A 139 10.52 -11.08 -8.77
C GLY A 139 11.72 -10.52 -7.99
N TYR A 140 11.44 -9.63 -7.04
CA TYR A 140 12.47 -8.88 -6.32
C TYR A 140 13.41 -9.77 -5.48
N ARG A 141 12.98 -10.96 -5.04
CA ARG A 141 13.84 -11.89 -4.27
C ARG A 141 15.03 -12.38 -5.08
N TRP A 142 14.90 -12.44 -6.41
CA TRP A 142 16.01 -12.79 -7.30
C TRP A 142 17.13 -11.75 -7.31
N ILE A 143 16.88 -10.51 -6.88
CA ILE A 143 17.92 -9.52 -6.64
C ILE A 143 18.95 -10.08 -5.64
N TYR A 144 18.48 -10.71 -4.55
CA TYR A 144 19.35 -11.30 -3.54
C TYR A 144 20.10 -12.52 -4.06
N TRP A 145 19.44 -13.36 -4.86
CA TRP A 145 20.10 -14.51 -5.49
C TRP A 145 21.18 -14.07 -6.50
N SER A 146 20.91 -13.05 -7.31
CA SER A 146 21.90 -12.47 -8.23
C SER A 146 23.09 -11.88 -7.47
N LEU A 147 22.84 -11.19 -6.35
CA LEU A 147 23.91 -10.69 -5.48
C LEU A 147 24.70 -11.82 -4.81
N ALA A 148 24.05 -12.90 -4.38
CA ALA A 148 24.71 -14.08 -3.85
C ALA A 148 25.62 -14.74 -4.90
N ILE A 149 25.12 -14.96 -6.12
CA ILE A 149 25.92 -15.50 -7.22
C ILE A 149 27.11 -14.60 -7.53
N THR A 150 26.89 -13.28 -7.58
CA THR A 150 27.98 -12.31 -7.81
C THR A 150 29.04 -12.39 -6.71
N ASN A 151 28.63 -12.44 -5.43
CA ASN A 151 29.55 -12.58 -4.30
C ASN A 151 30.31 -13.92 -4.35
N PHE A 152 29.66 -15.01 -4.75
CA PHE A 152 30.32 -16.31 -4.90
C PHE A 152 31.38 -16.29 -6.00
N VAL A 153 31.06 -15.73 -7.17
CA VAL A 153 32.03 -15.58 -8.27
C VAL A 153 33.20 -14.69 -7.82
N GLN A 154 32.92 -13.57 -7.16
CA GLN A 154 33.96 -12.69 -6.61
C GLN A 154 34.83 -13.40 -5.58
N LEU A 155 34.24 -14.20 -4.69
CA LEU A 155 34.97 -14.99 -3.69
C LEU A 155 35.93 -15.97 -4.35
N VAL A 156 35.46 -16.72 -5.36
CA VAL A 156 36.28 -17.68 -6.11
C VAL A 156 37.41 -16.96 -6.84
N LEU A 157 37.11 -15.89 -7.58
CA LEU A 157 38.12 -15.13 -8.31
C LEU A 157 39.16 -14.52 -7.38
N HIS A 158 38.74 -13.92 -6.26
CA HIS A 158 39.66 -13.30 -5.30
C HIS A 158 40.49 -14.33 -4.52
N TYR A 159 39.96 -15.53 -4.33
CA TYR A 159 40.70 -16.64 -3.74
C TYR A 159 41.89 -17.05 -4.61
N PHE A 160 41.67 -17.20 -5.92
CA PHE A 160 42.72 -17.64 -6.87
C PHE A 160 43.62 -16.52 -7.37
N LEU A 161 43.08 -15.32 -7.61
CA LEU A 161 43.79 -14.21 -8.27
C LEU A 161 44.16 -13.06 -7.33
N GLY A 162 43.56 -12.97 -6.14
CA GLY A 162 43.78 -11.87 -5.20
C GLY A 162 45.14 -11.93 -4.53
N ALA A 163 45.99 -10.93 -4.78
CA ALA A 163 47.26 -10.74 -4.09
C ALA A 163 47.11 -9.89 -2.83
N GLU A 164 48.04 -10.02 -1.87
CA GLU A 164 48.11 -9.11 -0.72
C GLU A 164 48.58 -7.73 -1.20
N THR A 165 47.90 -6.67 -0.75
CA THR A 165 48.11 -5.29 -1.24
C THR A 165 48.66 -4.36 -0.18
N ARG A 166 48.90 -4.84 1.04
CA ARG A 166 49.61 -4.06 2.07
C ARG A 166 51.09 -3.95 1.73
N TYR A 167 51.61 -2.72 1.72
CA TYR A 167 53.03 -2.46 1.57
C TYR A 167 53.80 -2.66 2.89
N GLU A 168 54.83 -3.50 2.88
CA GLU A 168 55.82 -3.62 3.95
C GLU A 168 57.11 -2.91 3.52
N PRO A 169 57.53 -1.82 4.20
CA PRO A 169 58.87 -1.28 3.99
C PRO A 169 59.86 -2.36 4.39
N ALA A 170 60.77 -2.72 3.49
CA ALA A 170 61.87 -3.62 3.82
C ALA A 170 62.62 -3.05 5.03
N THR A 171 62.47 -3.68 6.19
CA THR A 171 63.28 -3.39 7.37
C THR A 171 64.73 -3.50 6.91
N ARG A 172 65.47 -2.38 6.91
CA ARG A 172 66.93 -2.37 6.74
C ARG A 172 67.45 -3.47 7.65
N THR A 173 67.95 -4.55 7.05
CA THR A 173 68.70 -5.58 7.74
C THR A 173 69.74 -4.84 8.53
N ALA A 174 69.64 -4.89 9.86
CA ALA A 174 70.66 -4.37 10.75
C ALA A 174 71.97 -5.01 10.30
N THR A 175 72.84 -4.21 9.69
CA THR A 175 74.23 -4.56 9.51
C THR A 175 74.74 -4.85 10.91
N THR A 176 75.02 -6.12 11.18
CA THR A 176 75.67 -6.60 12.38
C THR A 176 76.88 -5.70 12.64
N THR A 177 76.75 -4.78 13.59
CA THR A 177 77.88 -4.01 14.08
C THR A 177 78.62 -4.96 15.00
N THR A 178 79.65 -5.61 14.46
CA THR A 178 80.61 -6.40 15.21
C THR A 178 81.24 -5.50 16.27
N THR A 179 80.99 -5.79 17.53
CA THR A 179 81.75 -5.23 18.65
C THR A 179 83.19 -5.71 18.51
N ILE A 180 84.10 -4.80 18.13
CA ILE A 180 85.55 -5.03 18.22
C ILE A 180 86.05 -4.18 19.39
N THR A 181 86.45 -4.89 20.46
CA THR A 181 87.28 -4.39 21.56
C THR A 181 88.68 -4.05 21.05
N ASN A 182 89.19 -2.90 21.47
CA ASN A 182 90.56 -2.45 21.20
C ASN A 182 91.59 -3.38 21.86
N THR A 183 92.48 -4.00 21.08
CA THR A 183 93.89 -4.16 21.47
C THR A 183 94.82 -4.30 20.26
N THR A 184 95.89 -3.51 20.29
CA THR A 184 97.22 -3.70 19.68
C THR A 184 97.43 -3.61 18.15
N ILE A 185 98.09 -2.50 17.81
CA ILE A 185 99.06 -2.24 16.73
C ILE A 185 99.80 -3.51 16.25
N THR A 186 99.86 -3.74 14.93
CA THR A 186 101.12 -3.95 14.17
C THR A 186 100.87 -3.80 12.66
N THR A 187 101.67 -2.93 12.06
CA THR A 187 101.92 -2.67 10.64
C THR A 187 102.30 -3.90 9.83
N THR A 188 101.77 -4.05 8.61
CA THR A 188 102.58 -4.41 7.42
C THR A 188 101.79 -4.23 6.12
N ALA A 189 102.43 -3.60 5.15
CA ALA A 189 102.00 -3.43 3.77
C ALA A 189 102.16 -4.70 2.94
N THR A 190 101.30 -4.95 1.95
CA THR A 190 101.69 -5.40 0.59
C THR A 190 100.49 -5.52 -0.37
N THR A 191 100.63 -4.79 -1.49
CA THR A 191 100.24 -5.03 -2.90
C THR A 191 99.17 -6.07 -3.34
N PRO A 192 98.42 -5.77 -4.43
CA PRO A 192 97.47 -6.69 -5.10
C PRO A 192 98.21 -7.66 -6.06
N PRO A 193 97.65 -8.84 -6.44
CA PRO A 193 97.13 -9.00 -7.82
C PRO A 193 96.12 -10.16 -8.12
N SER A 194 95.33 -9.95 -9.19
CA SER A 194 94.87 -10.86 -10.30
C SER A 194 94.00 -12.15 -10.12
N PRO A 195 93.13 -12.47 -11.13
CA PRO A 195 92.11 -13.57 -11.17
C PRO A 195 92.72 -14.91 -11.69
N PRO A 196 92.07 -16.12 -11.77
CA PRO A 196 90.70 -16.46 -12.24
C PRO A 196 90.02 -17.65 -11.48
N SER A 197 88.76 -18.03 -11.72
CA SER A 197 88.41 -19.09 -12.67
C SER A 197 86.89 -19.26 -12.82
N SER A 198 86.52 -19.71 -14.01
CA SER A 198 85.18 -20.00 -14.50
C SER A 198 84.49 -21.16 -13.78
N SER A 199 83.25 -20.95 -13.33
CA SER A 199 82.22 -21.98 -13.39
C SER A 199 80.91 -21.36 -13.87
N SER A 200 80.60 -21.65 -15.13
CA SER A 200 79.29 -21.51 -15.72
C SER A 200 78.28 -22.33 -14.89
N THR A 201 77.44 -21.65 -14.12
CA THR A 201 76.22 -22.27 -13.60
C THR A 201 75.04 -21.55 -14.23
N SER A 202 74.38 -22.26 -15.13
CA SER A 202 73.12 -21.88 -15.75
C SER A 202 72.09 -21.54 -14.66
N THR A 203 71.82 -20.25 -14.48
CA THR A 203 70.61 -19.81 -13.78
C THR A 203 69.48 -19.90 -14.78
N SER A 204 68.74 -21.00 -14.71
CA SER A 204 67.43 -21.12 -15.34
C SER A 204 66.54 -19.94 -14.93
N PRO A 205 65.66 -19.43 -15.81
CA PRO A 205 64.69 -18.42 -15.42
C PRO A 205 63.78 -19.04 -14.33
N PRO A 206 63.29 -18.25 -13.36
CA PRO A 206 62.40 -18.77 -12.34
C PRO A 206 61.18 -19.35 -13.05
N SER A 207 61.03 -20.68 -12.99
CA SER A 207 59.87 -21.36 -13.52
C SER A 207 58.60 -20.69 -12.98
N SER A 208 57.72 -20.26 -13.88
CA SER A 208 56.42 -19.66 -13.57
C SER A 208 55.50 -20.70 -12.92
N ARG A 209 55.76 -21.02 -11.65
CA ARG A 209 54.91 -21.91 -10.87
C ARG A 209 53.88 -21.02 -10.17
N TRP A 210 52.64 -21.12 -10.62
CA TRP A 210 51.49 -20.44 -10.03
C TRP A 210 51.53 -20.63 -8.50
N PRO A 211 51.46 -19.56 -7.70
CA PRO A 211 51.57 -19.68 -6.26
C PRO A 211 50.40 -20.52 -5.72
N ARG A 212 50.71 -21.66 -5.10
CA ARG A 212 49.70 -22.51 -4.45
C ARG A 212 49.04 -21.69 -3.31
N PRO A 213 47.71 -21.57 -3.26
CA PRO A 213 47.04 -20.85 -2.18
C PRO A 213 47.24 -21.60 -0.86
N ARG A 214 48.08 -21.06 0.03
CA ARG A 214 48.18 -21.52 1.42
C ARG A 214 47.26 -20.66 2.29
N LEU A 215 46.27 -21.28 2.93
CA LEU A 215 45.39 -20.70 3.96
C LEU A 215 46.12 -20.54 5.31
N SER A 216 47.36 -20.05 5.31
CA SER A 216 47.98 -19.57 6.54
C SER A 216 47.37 -18.21 6.87
N LEU A 217 46.97 -17.99 8.13
CA LEU A 217 46.65 -16.67 8.69
C LEU A 217 47.90 -16.10 9.41
N PRO A 218 49.00 -15.76 8.71
CA PRO A 218 50.14 -15.16 9.39
C PRO A 218 49.70 -13.78 9.88
N ARG A 219 49.90 -13.53 11.16
CA ARG A 219 49.76 -12.20 11.73
C ARG A 219 50.91 -11.34 11.19
N ILE A 220 50.59 -10.33 10.39
CA ILE A 220 51.57 -9.50 9.69
C ILE A 220 52.12 -8.41 10.61
N ASP A 221 51.26 -7.79 11.43
CA ASP A 221 51.69 -6.81 12.42
C ASP A 221 51.78 -7.45 13.83
N PRO A 222 52.97 -7.47 14.47
CA PRO A 222 53.14 -8.05 15.80
C PRO A 222 52.46 -7.22 16.92
N LYS A 223 52.01 -5.97 16.67
CA LYS A 223 51.36 -5.13 17.69
C LYS A 223 50.00 -5.71 18.13
N PRO A 224 49.71 -5.85 19.44
CA PRO A 224 48.40 -6.27 19.94
C PRO A 224 47.32 -5.23 19.62
N ILE A 225 46.19 -5.70 19.06
CA ILE A 225 45.03 -4.85 18.76
C ILE A 225 44.44 -4.35 20.08
N GLY A 226 44.42 -3.04 20.28
CA GLY A 226 43.75 -2.40 21.41
C GLY A 226 42.35 -1.91 21.04
N TRP A 227 41.46 -1.78 22.03
CA TRP A 227 40.14 -1.17 21.81
C TRP A 227 40.22 0.25 21.21
N TYR A 228 41.30 0.97 21.50
CA TYR A 228 41.56 2.31 20.99
C TYR A 228 41.72 2.36 19.47
N ASP A 229 42.24 1.30 18.84
CA ASP A 229 42.48 1.29 17.39
C ASP A 229 41.17 1.35 16.59
N PHE A 230 40.07 0.84 17.15
CA PHE A 230 38.72 0.90 16.57
C PHE A 230 38.09 2.28 16.66
N VAL A 231 38.42 3.06 17.69
CA VAL A 231 37.88 4.42 17.89
C VAL A 231 38.84 5.53 17.41
N ARG A 232 40.09 5.19 17.09
CA ARG A 232 41.11 6.12 16.58
C ARG A 232 40.62 6.96 15.40
N PRO A 233 39.89 6.43 14.39
CA PRO A 233 39.34 7.25 13.31
C PRO A 233 38.42 8.39 13.79
N LEU A 234 37.72 8.23 14.92
CA LEU A 234 36.83 9.28 15.46
C LEU A 234 37.62 10.50 15.96
N THR A 235 38.91 10.36 16.25
CA THR A 235 39.75 11.48 16.69
C THR A 235 39.91 12.55 15.61
N PHE A 236 39.66 12.25 14.34
CA PHE A 236 39.71 13.23 13.25
C PHE A 236 38.62 14.31 13.33
N VAL A 237 37.60 14.14 14.19
CA VAL A 237 36.60 15.20 14.46
C VAL A 237 37.23 16.45 15.10
N THR A 238 38.32 16.28 15.85
CA THR A 238 39.03 17.41 16.48
C THR A 238 40.00 18.09 15.53
N ARG A 239 40.30 17.47 14.38
CA ARG A 239 41.13 18.03 13.32
C ARG A 239 40.26 18.79 12.35
N TRP A 240 40.18 20.10 12.54
CA TRP A 240 39.26 20.98 11.83
C TRP A 240 39.38 20.89 10.29
N ARG A 241 40.59 20.61 9.76
CA ARG A 241 40.82 20.38 8.32
C ARG A 241 40.05 19.18 7.78
N VAL A 242 39.95 18.09 8.54
CA VAL A 242 39.24 16.86 8.16
C VAL A 242 37.76 16.96 8.53
N ALA A 243 37.44 17.53 9.69
CA ALA A 243 36.08 17.67 10.18
C ALA A 243 35.19 18.49 9.24
N ILE A 244 35.69 19.64 8.75
CA ILE A 244 34.97 20.44 7.74
C ILE A 244 34.76 19.62 6.47
N ALA A 245 35.82 19.03 5.92
CA ALA A 245 35.73 18.27 4.69
C ALA A 245 34.75 17.09 4.82
N ALA A 246 34.72 16.40 5.96
CA ALA A 246 33.78 15.32 6.24
C ALA A 246 32.32 15.82 6.34
N ALA A 247 32.09 16.94 7.03
CA ALA A 247 30.74 17.52 7.15
C ALA A 247 30.21 18.02 5.79
N SER A 248 31.04 18.73 5.02
CA SER A 248 30.67 19.21 3.70
C SER A 248 30.42 18.07 2.71
N PHE A 249 31.22 17.01 2.79
CA PHE A 249 30.99 15.81 1.99
C PHE A 249 29.66 15.14 2.37
N ALA A 250 29.37 14.98 3.66
CA ALA A 250 28.15 14.34 4.12
C ALA A 250 26.87 15.07 3.66
N VAL A 251 26.85 16.40 3.72
CA VAL A 251 25.69 17.20 3.26
C VAL A 251 25.50 17.11 1.75
N ILE A 252 26.58 17.14 0.98
CA ILE A 252 26.48 17.01 -0.47
C ILE A 252 26.08 15.59 -0.88
N PHE A 253 26.59 14.58 -0.20
CA PHE A 253 26.21 13.19 -0.41
C PHE A 253 24.72 12.96 -0.10
N LEU A 254 24.21 13.58 0.97
CA LEU A 254 22.81 13.52 1.34
C LEU A 254 21.90 14.06 0.22
N TRP A 255 22.19 15.24 -0.32
CA TRP A 255 21.32 15.90 -1.29
C TRP A 255 21.57 15.51 -2.74
N GLY A 256 22.84 15.38 -3.14
CA GLY A 256 23.23 15.05 -4.50
C GLY A 256 23.28 13.56 -4.80
N SER A 257 23.13 12.69 -3.79
CA SER A 257 23.03 11.24 -4.01
C SER A 257 21.83 10.62 -3.29
N ILE A 258 21.76 10.69 -1.97
CA ILE A 258 20.78 9.92 -1.19
C ILE A 258 19.35 10.37 -1.48
N MET A 259 19.09 11.67 -1.46
CA MET A 259 17.78 12.25 -1.77
C MET A 259 17.32 11.79 -3.16
N VAL A 260 18.08 12.06 -4.22
CA VAL A 260 17.68 11.69 -5.59
C VAL A 260 17.54 10.18 -5.80
N ASN A 261 18.40 9.33 -5.21
CA ASN A 261 18.32 7.88 -5.38
C ASN A 261 17.17 7.24 -4.59
N LEU A 262 16.77 7.78 -3.44
CA LEU A 262 15.73 7.19 -2.60
C LEU A 262 14.35 7.78 -2.85
N GLU A 263 14.25 9.05 -3.24
CA GLU A 263 12.95 9.68 -3.48
C GLU A 263 12.38 9.36 -4.86
N ILE A 264 13.22 9.16 -5.90
CA ILE A 264 12.73 8.71 -7.22
C ILE A 264 11.89 7.42 -7.11
N PRO A 265 12.37 6.30 -6.52
CA PRO A 265 11.60 5.06 -6.40
C PRO A 265 10.41 5.14 -5.45
N GLN A 266 10.27 6.19 -4.64
CA GLN A 266 9.11 6.41 -3.77
C GLN A 266 8.07 7.30 -4.45
N ILE A 267 8.51 8.42 -5.04
CA ILE A 267 7.63 9.45 -5.63
C ILE A 267 7.17 9.04 -7.03
N PHE A 268 8.04 8.51 -7.88
CA PHE A 268 7.72 8.32 -9.30
C PHE A 268 6.71 7.18 -9.54
N PRO A 269 6.73 6.04 -8.82
CA PRO A 269 5.66 5.05 -8.91
C PRO A 269 4.30 5.60 -8.49
N ALA A 270 4.26 6.34 -7.37
CA ALA A 270 3.04 6.93 -6.87
C ALA A 270 2.50 8.03 -7.80
N LYS A 271 3.38 8.82 -8.42
CA LYS A 271 3.02 9.98 -9.24
C LYS A 271 2.79 9.65 -10.73
N PHE A 272 3.54 8.71 -11.28
CA PHE A 272 3.54 8.38 -12.71
C PHE A 272 3.17 6.93 -13.03
N GLY A 273 2.87 6.10 -12.02
CA GLY A 273 2.47 4.69 -12.22
C GLY A 273 3.59 3.78 -12.75
N LEU A 274 4.86 4.09 -12.45
CA LEU A 274 6.01 3.34 -12.96
C LEU A 274 6.16 1.97 -12.30
N ASN A 275 6.37 0.92 -13.10
CA ASN A 275 6.75 -0.42 -12.64
C ASN A 275 8.26 -0.48 -12.25
N PRO A 276 8.78 -1.57 -11.65
CA PRO A 276 10.17 -1.67 -11.23
C PRO A 276 11.21 -1.44 -12.31
N GLN A 277 10.93 -1.88 -13.54
CA GLN A 277 11.84 -1.68 -14.66
C GLN A 277 11.92 -0.21 -15.02
N ASP A 278 10.76 0.46 -15.11
CA ASP A 278 10.67 1.88 -15.42
C ASP A 278 11.34 2.72 -14.33
N VAL A 279 11.14 2.39 -13.06
CA VAL A 279 11.86 3.01 -11.92
C VAL A 279 13.37 2.80 -12.04
N GLY A 280 13.80 1.59 -12.40
CA GLY A 280 15.20 1.28 -12.67
C GLY A 280 15.79 2.19 -13.74
N LEU A 281 15.08 2.38 -14.86
CA LEU A 281 15.50 3.23 -15.97
C LEU A 281 15.71 4.70 -15.58
N GLN A 282 14.94 5.22 -14.61
CA GLN A 282 15.08 6.62 -14.17
C GLN A 282 16.46 6.90 -13.55
N ASN A 283 17.13 5.87 -13.01
CA ASN A 283 18.47 6.01 -12.41
C ASN A 283 19.58 6.26 -13.44
N MET A 284 19.30 6.09 -14.74
CA MET A 284 20.26 6.38 -15.80
C MET A 284 20.72 7.85 -15.78
N ALA A 285 19.83 8.79 -15.42
CA ALA A 285 20.18 10.20 -15.29
C ALA A 285 21.25 10.44 -14.21
N ILE A 286 21.13 9.74 -13.07
CA ILE A 286 22.09 9.82 -11.97
C ILE A 286 23.43 9.20 -12.38
N VAL A 287 23.42 8.08 -13.12
CA VAL A 287 24.65 7.46 -13.67
C VAL A 287 25.37 8.44 -14.60
N VAL A 288 24.66 9.04 -15.56
CA VAL A 288 25.23 10.01 -16.51
C VAL A 288 25.83 11.21 -15.77
N GLY A 289 25.07 11.79 -14.83
CA GLY A 289 25.53 12.91 -14.00
C GLY A 289 26.80 12.56 -13.22
N THR A 290 26.84 11.39 -12.60
CA THR A 290 28.02 10.91 -11.84
C THR A 290 29.25 10.74 -12.74
N LEU A 291 29.11 10.13 -13.92
CA LEU A 291 30.22 9.94 -14.85
C LEU A 291 30.77 11.28 -15.38
N LEU A 292 29.89 12.21 -15.76
CA LEU A 292 30.28 13.56 -16.18
C LEU A 292 30.99 14.31 -15.05
N GLY A 293 30.48 14.17 -13.82
CA GLY A 293 31.08 14.78 -12.64
C GLY A 293 32.49 14.27 -12.34
N GLU A 294 32.82 13.02 -12.65
CA GLU A 294 34.18 12.51 -12.50
C GLU A 294 35.12 12.99 -13.60
N VAL A 295 34.67 12.98 -14.86
CA VAL A 295 35.48 13.49 -15.98
C VAL A 295 35.93 14.92 -15.70
N VAL A 296 35.04 15.74 -15.14
CA VAL A 296 35.36 17.10 -14.71
C VAL A 296 36.15 17.09 -13.39
N GLY A 297 35.70 16.39 -12.36
CA GLY A 297 36.26 16.43 -11.01
C GLY A 297 37.70 15.91 -10.91
N GLY A 298 37.95 14.65 -11.28
CA GLY A 298 39.25 14.00 -11.11
C GLY A 298 40.32 14.59 -12.04
N PHE A 299 40.02 14.70 -13.33
CA PHE A 299 40.97 15.24 -14.31
C PHE A 299 41.25 16.73 -14.11
N ALA A 300 40.22 17.56 -13.86
CA ALA A 300 40.45 18.98 -13.66
C ALA A 300 41.13 19.26 -12.31
N SER A 301 40.89 18.47 -11.26
CA SER A 301 41.58 18.62 -9.95
C SER A 301 43.11 18.44 -10.10
N ASP A 302 43.55 17.39 -10.79
CA ASP A 302 44.97 17.15 -10.99
C ASP A 302 45.61 18.15 -11.96
N ARG A 303 44.90 18.54 -13.04
CA ARG A 303 45.35 19.60 -13.98
C ARG A 303 45.48 20.95 -13.29
N TRP A 304 44.52 21.30 -12.42
CA TRP A 304 44.52 22.52 -11.63
C TRP A 304 45.72 22.58 -10.68
N MET A 305 46.01 21.47 -9.99
CA MET A 305 47.20 21.34 -9.14
C MET A 305 48.52 21.36 -9.91
N ALA A 306 48.55 20.89 -11.16
CA ALA A 306 49.72 20.93 -12.03
C ALA A 306 50.00 22.36 -12.54
N LEU A 307 48.97 23.10 -12.96
CA LEU A 307 49.10 24.49 -13.42
C LEU A 307 49.70 25.41 -12.34
N ARG A 308 49.36 25.21 -11.07
CA ARG A 308 49.93 26.01 -9.98
C ARG A 308 51.35 25.59 -9.60
N ARG A 309 51.68 24.30 -9.69
CA ARG A 309 53.07 23.82 -9.51
C ARG A 309 54.02 24.40 -10.56
N GLY A 310 53.56 24.61 -11.79
CA GLY A 310 54.34 25.29 -12.83
C GLY A 310 54.59 26.78 -12.59
N ARG A 311 53.80 27.42 -11.70
CA ARG A 311 53.91 28.86 -11.36
C ARG A 311 54.60 29.12 -10.02
N SER A 312 54.56 28.16 -9.10
CA SER A 312 55.23 28.21 -7.79
C SER A 312 56.52 27.39 -7.83
N GLY A 313 57.65 28.00 -8.18
CA GLY A 313 58.96 27.36 -8.04
C GLY A 313 59.22 26.87 -6.60
N GLU A 314 59.79 25.67 -6.48
CA GLU A 314 60.31 24.95 -5.28
C GLU A 314 59.45 24.84 -4.00
N LYS A 315 58.35 25.59 -3.83
CA LYS A 315 57.47 25.47 -2.66
C LYS A 315 56.41 24.38 -2.87
N PRO A 316 56.25 23.43 -1.93
CA PRO A 316 55.20 22.42 -2.03
C PRO A 316 53.81 23.08 -2.07
N CYS A 317 53.02 22.73 -3.09
CA CYS A 317 51.68 23.28 -3.29
C CYS A 317 50.78 22.86 -2.13
N SER A 318 50.20 23.83 -1.43
CA SER A 318 49.31 23.61 -0.28
C SER A 318 48.05 22.84 -0.74
N ALA A 319 47.66 21.79 0.00
CA ALA A 319 46.53 20.91 -0.35
C ALA A 319 45.21 21.67 -0.55
N GLU A 320 45.06 22.82 0.12
CA GLU A 320 43.88 23.71 0.12
C GLU A 320 43.55 24.25 -1.28
N PHE A 321 44.50 24.27 -2.22
CA PHE A 321 44.21 24.77 -3.58
C PHE A 321 43.23 23.88 -4.37
N ARG A 322 43.12 22.60 -4.00
CA ARG A 322 42.15 21.67 -4.60
C ARG A 322 40.70 22.08 -4.32
N LEU A 323 40.44 22.77 -3.20
CA LEU A 323 39.09 23.12 -2.74
C LEU A 323 38.35 24.11 -3.66
N TRP A 324 39.04 24.81 -4.56
CA TRP A 324 38.36 25.67 -5.55
C TRP A 324 37.33 24.90 -6.39
N LEU A 325 37.65 23.66 -6.74
CA LEU A 325 36.78 22.85 -7.58
C LEU A 325 35.52 22.37 -6.85
N SER A 326 35.53 22.30 -5.51
CA SER A 326 34.34 21.88 -4.74
C SER A 326 33.23 22.95 -4.76
N HIS A 327 33.56 24.22 -4.99
CA HIS A 327 32.57 25.31 -5.08
C HIS A 327 31.67 25.16 -6.31
N VAL A 328 32.25 24.74 -7.45
CA VAL A 328 31.48 24.40 -8.66
C VAL A 328 30.55 23.22 -8.37
N GLY A 329 31.05 22.22 -7.65
CA GLY A 329 30.24 21.07 -7.23
C GLY A 329 29.07 21.47 -6.31
N TYR A 330 29.30 22.34 -5.33
CA TYR A 330 28.25 22.87 -4.45
C TYR A 330 27.15 23.60 -5.24
N LEU A 331 27.54 24.45 -6.19
CA LEU A 331 26.59 25.16 -7.04
C LEU A 331 25.77 24.19 -7.90
N LEU A 332 26.40 23.21 -8.52
CA LEU A 332 25.72 22.19 -9.32
C LEU A 332 24.73 21.36 -8.49
N THR A 333 25.08 21.00 -7.26
CA THR A 333 24.16 20.29 -6.36
C THR A 333 22.96 21.15 -5.97
N VAL A 334 23.17 22.44 -5.67
CA VAL A 334 22.07 23.38 -5.38
C VAL A 334 21.13 23.54 -6.59
N VAL A 335 21.69 23.78 -7.77
CA VAL A 335 20.92 23.92 -9.01
C VAL A 335 20.18 22.61 -9.33
N GLY A 336 20.83 21.46 -9.15
CA GLY A 336 20.23 20.15 -9.37
C GLY A 336 19.03 19.89 -8.45
N CYS A 337 19.17 20.13 -7.14
CA CYS A 337 18.05 20.00 -6.20
C CYS A 337 16.91 20.98 -6.51
N LEU A 338 17.23 22.22 -6.88
CA LEU A 338 16.24 23.23 -7.27
C LEU A 338 15.45 22.79 -8.50
N VAL A 339 16.13 22.31 -9.55
CA VAL A 339 15.47 21.81 -10.77
C VAL A 339 14.64 20.57 -10.46
N PHE A 340 15.16 19.64 -9.66
CA PHE A 340 14.46 18.41 -9.29
C PHE A 340 13.11 18.72 -8.60
N PHE A 341 13.11 19.54 -7.56
CA PHE A 341 11.91 19.89 -6.81
C PHE A 341 10.94 20.78 -7.60
N LEU A 342 11.42 21.81 -8.31
CA LEU A 342 10.53 22.69 -9.09
C LEU A 342 9.87 21.95 -10.26
N ARG A 343 10.58 21.04 -10.91
CA ARG A 343 10.01 20.24 -12.01
C ARG A 343 9.06 19.19 -11.48
N LEU A 344 9.35 18.57 -10.34
CA LEU A 344 8.39 17.67 -9.69
C LEU A 344 7.10 18.39 -9.30
N ASP A 345 7.17 19.61 -8.78
CA ASP A 345 5.98 20.40 -8.44
C ASP A 345 5.09 20.68 -9.66
N ARG A 346 5.71 21.03 -10.79
CA ARG A 346 5.02 21.35 -12.04
C ARG A 346 4.59 20.14 -12.87
N ALA A 347 5.15 18.97 -12.58
CA ALA A 347 4.79 17.75 -13.29
C ALA A 347 3.35 17.34 -12.90
N GLY A 348 2.50 17.10 -13.89
CA GLY A 348 1.18 16.49 -13.70
C GLY A 348 1.28 14.97 -13.49
N ASN A 349 0.20 14.25 -13.79
CA ASN A 349 0.14 12.78 -13.68
C ASN A 349 0.71 12.05 -14.93
N ARG A 350 1.28 12.78 -15.89
CA ARG A 350 1.97 12.21 -17.07
C ARG A 350 3.48 12.21 -16.80
N TRP A 351 4.16 11.15 -17.25
CA TRP A 351 5.61 11.02 -17.09
C TRP A 351 6.34 12.25 -17.65
N ASP A 352 7.20 12.83 -16.82
CA ASP A 352 8.00 14.02 -17.13
C ASP A 352 9.47 13.72 -16.84
N VAL A 353 10.32 13.88 -17.86
CA VAL A 353 11.77 13.64 -17.78
C VAL A 353 12.52 14.80 -17.11
N THR A 354 11.93 16.00 -17.03
CA THR A 354 12.62 17.21 -16.60
C THR A 354 13.13 17.19 -15.15
N PRO A 355 12.49 16.52 -14.17
CA PRO A 355 13.09 16.34 -12.85
C PRO A 355 14.40 15.54 -12.88
N LEU A 356 14.54 14.59 -13.81
CA LEU A 356 15.75 13.78 -13.93
C LEU A 356 16.96 14.59 -14.40
N VAL A 357 16.74 15.68 -15.13
CA VAL A 357 17.81 16.64 -15.45
C VAL A 357 18.37 17.26 -14.16
N GLY A 358 17.47 17.60 -13.22
CA GLY A 358 17.86 18.06 -11.88
C GLY A 358 18.64 16.99 -11.11
N ALA A 359 18.17 15.73 -11.15
CA ALA A 359 18.87 14.61 -10.51
C ALA A 359 20.28 14.38 -11.10
N ALA A 360 20.45 14.50 -12.42
CA ALA A 360 21.74 14.38 -13.08
C ALA A 360 22.71 15.50 -12.67
N LEU A 361 22.25 16.75 -12.62
CA LEU A 361 23.07 17.89 -12.16
C LEU A 361 23.46 17.75 -10.68
N ALA A 362 22.53 17.28 -9.85
CA ALA A 362 22.79 17.04 -8.44
C ALA A 362 23.87 15.96 -8.23
N ALA A 363 23.77 14.86 -8.99
CA ALA A 363 24.73 13.76 -8.99
C ALA A 363 26.11 14.18 -9.51
N MET A 364 26.15 15.03 -10.55
CA MET A 364 27.39 15.62 -11.08
C MET A 364 28.11 16.45 -10.01
N GLY A 365 27.38 17.34 -9.33
CA GLY A 365 27.93 18.13 -8.22
C GLY A 365 28.43 17.25 -7.08
N ASN A 366 27.67 16.21 -6.71
CA ASN A 366 28.07 15.26 -5.70
C ASN A 366 29.37 14.52 -6.04
N GLN A 367 29.53 14.06 -7.27
CA GLN A 367 30.75 13.36 -7.68
C GLN A 367 31.97 14.28 -7.62
N MET A 368 31.85 15.51 -8.11
CA MET A 368 32.95 16.49 -8.08
C MET A 368 33.42 16.75 -6.65
N VAL A 369 32.49 17.03 -5.73
CA VAL A 369 32.80 17.28 -4.32
C VAL A 369 33.41 16.03 -3.67
N THR A 370 32.88 14.85 -3.96
CA THR A 370 33.37 13.57 -3.45
C THR A 370 34.85 13.39 -3.76
N THR A 371 35.22 13.49 -5.04
CA THR A 371 36.60 13.28 -5.49
C THR A 371 37.54 14.33 -4.91
N VAL A 372 37.12 15.60 -4.88
CA VAL A 372 37.96 16.71 -4.39
C VAL A 372 38.19 16.64 -2.87
N LEU A 373 37.14 16.43 -2.07
CA LEU A 373 37.28 16.39 -0.61
C LEU A 373 37.97 15.11 -0.13
N MET A 374 37.73 13.97 -0.80
CA MET A 374 38.44 12.73 -0.50
C MET A 374 39.94 12.86 -0.80
N THR A 375 40.31 13.40 -1.96
CA THR A 375 41.73 13.60 -2.33
C THR A 375 42.41 14.63 -1.43
N TYR A 376 41.72 15.73 -1.08
CA TYR A 376 42.23 16.74 -0.15
C TYR A 376 42.56 16.15 1.23
N THR A 377 41.66 15.36 1.81
CA THR A 377 41.88 14.81 3.17
C THR A 377 42.98 13.76 3.21
N VAL A 378 43.10 12.93 2.17
CA VAL A 378 44.22 11.98 2.01
C VAL A 378 45.56 12.72 1.84
N ASP A 379 45.59 13.80 1.07
CA ASP A 379 46.80 14.62 0.91
C ASP A 379 47.20 15.35 2.20
N CYS A 380 46.24 15.66 3.08
CA CYS A 380 46.52 16.26 4.39
C CYS A 380 47.17 15.27 5.37
N TYR A 381 46.79 13.98 5.33
CA TYR A 381 47.28 12.94 6.24
C TYR A 381 47.56 11.61 5.51
N PRO A 382 48.59 11.54 4.66
CA PRO A 382 48.84 10.38 3.81
C PRO A 382 49.24 9.12 4.59
N SER A 383 49.88 9.25 5.76
CA SER A 383 50.23 8.12 6.63
C SER A 383 49.03 7.47 7.33
N ASP A 384 47.92 8.21 7.45
CA ASP A 384 46.68 7.77 8.11
C ASP A 384 45.51 7.64 7.12
N ALA A 385 45.79 7.47 5.82
CA ALA A 385 44.80 7.47 4.75
C ALA A 385 43.62 6.50 5.00
N THR A 386 43.89 5.30 5.55
CA THR A 386 42.85 4.32 5.94
C THR A 386 41.91 4.88 7.00
N ALA A 387 42.45 5.50 8.06
CA ALA A 387 41.67 5.99 9.19
C ALA A 387 40.89 7.26 8.83
N VAL A 388 41.48 8.15 8.03
CA VAL A 388 40.80 9.33 7.47
C VAL A 388 39.67 8.90 6.54
N GLY A 389 39.92 7.94 5.65
CA GLY A 389 38.89 7.42 4.76
C GLY A 389 37.74 6.74 5.50
N ALA A 390 38.03 5.96 6.55
CA ALA A 390 37.01 5.37 7.41
C ALA A 390 36.16 6.45 8.12
N PHE A 391 36.78 7.53 8.60
CA PHE A 391 36.06 8.65 9.22
C PHE A 391 35.15 9.38 8.23
N LEU A 392 35.64 9.73 7.03
CA LEU A 392 34.82 10.36 5.98
C LEU A 392 33.64 9.47 5.59
N ASN A 393 33.89 8.16 5.43
CA ASN A 393 32.85 7.20 5.08
C ASN A 393 31.80 7.03 6.18
N LEU A 394 32.21 7.04 7.46
CA LEU A 394 31.28 7.02 8.59
C LEU A 394 30.36 8.24 8.55
N VAL A 395 30.93 9.45 8.51
CA VAL A 395 30.15 10.70 8.59
C VAL A 395 29.17 10.81 7.42
N ARG A 396 29.60 10.51 6.18
CA ARG A 396 28.69 10.58 5.01
C ARG A 396 27.55 9.56 5.10
N LEU A 397 27.83 8.33 5.54
CA LEU A 397 26.82 7.27 5.62
C LEU A 397 25.88 7.47 6.81
N THR A 398 26.32 8.13 7.88
CA THR A 398 25.43 8.57 8.97
C THR A 398 24.37 9.55 8.45
N PHE A 399 24.76 10.58 7.70
CA PHE A 399 23.78 11.50 7.12
C PHE A 399 22.90 10.79 6.08
N GLY A 400 23.48 9.91 5.25
CA GLY A 400 22.72 9.11 4.29
C GLY A 400 21.70 8.16 4.95
N PHE A 401 22.01 7.63 6.13
CA PHE A 401 21.06 6.87 6.95
C PHE A 401 19.92 7.75 7.45
N LEU A 402 20.21 8.97 7.90
CA LEU A 402 19.23 9.87 8.51
C LEU A 402 18.24 10.49 7.52
N GLY A 403 18.66 10.80 6.29
CA GLY A 403 17.83 11.47 5.27
C GLY A 403 16.42 10.91 5.10
N PRO A 404 16.26 9.60 4.81
CA PRO A 404 14.96 8.98 4.53
C PRO A 404 13.94 9.06 5.66
N PHE A 405 14.37 9.30 6.91
CA PHE A 405 13.46 9.41 8.04
C PHE A 405 12.66 10.73 8.02
N TRP A 406 13.15 11.75 7.32
CA TRP A 406 12.54 13.09 7.31
C TRP A 406 12.29 13.67 5.92
N PHE A 407 12.84 13.10 4.84
CA PHE A 407 12.54 13.58 3.48
C PHE A 407 11.05 13.49 3.11
N PRO A 408 10.34 12.35 3.31
CA PRO A 408 8.94 12.27 2.93
C PRO A 408 8.09 13.26 3.75
N GLN A 409 8.38 13.37 5.05
CA GLN A 409 7.70 14.30 5.95
C GLN A 409 7.97 15.76 5.58
N MET A 410 9.18 16.10 5.15
CA MET A 410 9.50 17.44 4.67
C MET A 410 8.67 17.78 3.42
N ILE A 411 8.60 16.86 2.45
CA ILE A 411 7.88 17.06 1.20
C ILE A 411 6.37 17.15 1.46
N GLU A 412 5.83 16.28 2.31
CA GLU A 412 4.40 16.24 2.65
C GLU A 412 3.95 17.50 3.42
N ASN A 413 4.75 17.99 4.37
CA ASN A 413 4.38 19.16 5.17
C ASN A 413 4.62 20.50 4.47
N PHE A 414 5.70 20.63 3.69
CA PHE A 414 6.09 21.91 3.09
C PHE A 414 5.73 22.00 1.60
N GLY A 415 5.43 20.89 0.94
CA GLY A 415 5.34 20.80 -0.52
C GLY A 415 6.71 20.85 -1.19
N PHE A 416 6.76 20.54 -2.49
CA PHE A 416 8.02 20.45 -3.24
C PHE A 416 8.77 21.79 -3.31
N VAL A 417 8.07 22.90 -3.57
CA VAL A 417 8.71 24.23 -3.73
C VAL A 417 9.39 24.71 -2.45
N ARG A 418 8.70 24.66 -1.30
CA ARG A 418 9.26 25.16 -0.03
C ARG A 418 10.37 24.25 0.49
N SER A 419 10.33 22.96 0.14
CA SER A 419 11.39 22.00 0.47
C SER A 419 12.76 22.36 -0.12
N ILE A 420 12.82 23.21 -1.16
CA ILE A 420 14.07 23.70 -1.78
C ILE A 420 14.93 24.53 -0.81
N ALA A 421 14.31 25.20 0.16
CA ALA A 421 15.05 26.02 1.12
C ALA A 421 16.03 25.19 1.96
N VAL A 422 15.66 23.95 2.30
CA VAL A 422 16.44 23.07 3.18
C VAL A 422 17.81 22.70 2.57
N PRO A 423 17.90 22.14 1.33
CA PRO A 423 19.20 21.86 0.71
C PRO A 423 20.05 23.12 0.52
N ILE A 424 19.44 24.26 0.13
CA ILE A 424 20.18 25.51 -0.07
C ILE A 424 20.85 25.97 1.23
N VAL A 425 20.07 26.04 2.32
CA VAL A 425 20.56 26.50 3.62
C VAL A 425 21.62 25.54 4.18
N MET A 426 21.36 24.23 4.11
CA MET A 426 22.32 23.23 4.59
C MET A 426 23.65 23.27 3.81
N ILE A 427 23.59 23.32 2.47
CA ILE A 427 24.79 23.38 1.63
C ILE A 427 25.55 24.68 1.87
N LEU A 428 24.85 25.81 2.01
CA LEU A 428 25.50 27.10 2.27
C LEU A 428 26.22 27.11 3.64
N LEU A 429 25.50 26.75 4.71
CA LEU A 429 25.99 26.87 6.07
C LEU A 429 27.03 25.80 6.46
N VAL A 430 26.87 24.57 5.96
CA VAL A 430 27.71 23.43 6.36
C VAL A 430 28.79 23.10 5.33
N SER A 431 28.58 23.45 4.05
CA SER A 431 29.55 23.15 2.98
C SER A 431 30.28 24.38 2.48
N VAL A 432 29.57 25.39 1.96
CA VAL A 432 30.20 26.54 1.29
C VAL A 432 30.98 27.41 2.28
N LEU A 433 30.34 27.96 3.31
CA LEU A 433 30.98 28.89 4.25
C LEU A 433 32.17 28.24 5.00
N PRO A 434 32.05 27.00 5.53
CA PRO A 434 33.17 26.34 6.21
C PRO A 434 34.30 25.98 5.25
N THR A 435 34.01 25.63 3.99
CA THR A 435 35.06 25.35 3.00
C THR A 435 35.83 26.62 2.61
N VAL A 436 35.16 27.77 2.50
CA VAL A 436 35.82 29.07 2.31
C VAL A 436 36.72 29.39 3.51
N LEU A 437 36.23 29.19 4.73
CA LEU A 437 37.03 29.34 5.96
C LEU A 437 38.26 28.41 5.95
N LEU A 438 38.09 27.16 5.51
CA LEU A 438 39.15 26.18 5.36
C LEU A 438 40.19 26.62 4.31
N GLN A 439 39.73 27.23 3.23
CA GLN A 439 40.59 27.72 2.17
C GLN A 439 41.43 28.93 2.61
N CYS A 440 40.88 29.80 3.46
CA CYS A 440 41.59 30.96 4.02
C CYS A 440 42.53 30.60 5.19
N LYS A 441 42.11 29.72 6.10
CA LYS A 441 42.82 29.43 7.36
C LYS A 441 43.49 28.05 7.44
N GLY A 442 43.29 27.18 6.45
CA GLY A 442 43.77 25.79 6.44
C GLY A 442 45.28 25.66 6.60
N SER A 443 46.05 26.48 5.87
CA SER A 443 47.52 26.50 5.95
C SER A 443 48.04 26.95 7.32
N HIS A 444 47.34 27.88 7.97
CA HIS A 444 47.66 28.33 9.33
C HIS A 444 47.42 27.23 10.36
N TRP A 445 46.30 26.50 10.26
CA TRP A 445 46.04 25.35 11.14
C TRP A 445 47.05 24.22 10.93
N ALA A 446 47.47 23.97 9.68
CA ALA A 446 48.50 22.97 9.38
C ALA A 446 49.86 23.30 10.04
N ARG A 447 50.27 24.59 10.04
CA ARG A 447 51.49 25.02 10.74
C ARG A 447 51.38 24.84 12.25
N LYS A 448 50.25 25.23 12.83
CA LYS A 448 49.99 25.08 14.28
C LYS A 448 49.98 23.63 14.74
N GLU A 449 49.45 22.71 13.92
CA GLU A 449 49.49 21.27 14.18
C GLU A 449 50.91 20.69 14.10
N ALA A 450 51.72 21.15 13.13
CA ALA A 450 53.12 20.73 13.00
C ALA A 450 54.00 21.21 14.17
N GLU A 451 53.74 22.39 14.72
CA GLU A 451 54.45 22.92 15.89
C GLU A 451 54.15 22.16 17.20
N HIS A 452 53.03 21.45 17.28
CA HIS A 452 52.60 20.69 18.48
C HIS A 452 52.79 19.17 18.33
N ALA A 453 53.41 18.68 17.26
CA ALA A 453 53.65 17.26 17.05
C ALA A 453 54.81 16.76 17.94
N PRO A 454 54.58 15.81 18.87
CA PRO A 454 55.66 15.25 19.69
C PRO A 454 56.59 14.38 18.84
N ASP A 455 57.90 14.47 19.11
CA ASP A 455 58.95 13.69 18.46
C ASP A 455 58.80 12.19 18.84
N ASP A 456 58.35 11.38 17.88
CA ASP A 456 57.96 9.99 18.11
C ASP A 456 59.20 9.07 18.06
N GLN A 457 59.94 8.99 19.17
CA GLN A 457 60.83 7.85 19.39
C GLN A 457 60.92 7.30 20.82
N THR A 458 60.56 8.03 21.87
CA THR A 458 60.79 7.52 23.24
C THR A 458 59.89 8.14 24.32
N ASP A 459 58.56 7.98 24.29
CA ASP A 459 57.84 8.09 25.59
C ASP A 459 56.47 7.41 25.70
N ARG A 460 56.30 6.61 26.75
CA ARG A 460 55.09 5.86 27.13
C ARG A 460 54.12 6.67 28.01
N ARG A 461 54.27 7.99 28.17
CA ARG A 461 53.53 8.75 29.20
C ARG A 461 52.62 9.94 28.79
N PRO A 462 52.03 10.07 27.58
CA PRO A 462 50.96 11.05 27.36
C PRO A 462 49.53 10.46 27.40
N ARG A 463 49.34 9.18 27.76
CA ARG A 463 48.02 8.51 27.71
C ARG A 463 46.96 9.15 28.63
N ARG A 464 47.27 9.58 29.87
CA ARG A 464 46.25 9.97 30.86
C ARG A 464 45.60 11.36 30.70
N ARG A 465 46.30 12.38 30.18
CA ARG A 465 45.73 13.74 30.04
C ARG A 465 44.86 13.92 28.80
N ILE A 466 45.23 13.25 27.71
CA ILE A 466 44.44 13.23 26.48
C ILE A 466 43.16 12.40 26.69
N LEU A 467 43.22 11.27 27.41
CA LEU A 467 42.07 10.43 27.77
C LEU A 467 40.94 11.19 28.51
N ALA A 468 41.25 12.16 29.38
CA ALA A 468 40.26 12.94 30.12
C ALA A 468 39.54 14.02 29.27
N LYS A 469 40.21 14.59 28.26
CA LYS A 469 39.60 15.51 27.28
C LYS A 469 38.94 14.76 26.11
N LEU A 470 39.51 13.62 25.70
CA LEU A 470 38.96 12.73 24.67
C LEU A 470 37.61 12.18 25.10
N SER A 471 37.51 11.67 26.34
CA SER A 471 36.29 11.08 26.90
C SER A 471 35.09 12.03 26.84
N LYS A 472 35.26 13.32 27.17
CA LYS A 472 34.13 14.27 27.21
C LYS A 472 33.61 14.62 25.82
N TRP A 473 34.46 14.93 24.84
CA TRP A 473 34.03 15.32 23.50
C TRP A 473 33.61 14.14 22.62
N THR A 474 34.25 12.97 22.76
CA THR A 474 33.77 11.74 22.09
C THR A 474 32.48 11.23 22.72
N ALA A 475 32.32 11.31 24.05
CA ALA A 475 31.03 11.03 24.68
C ALA A 475 29.96 12.04 24.25
N LEU A 476 30.26 13.34 24.18
CA LEU A 476 29.31 14.36 23.68
C LEU A 476 28.91 14.11 22.21
N PHE A 477 29.85 13.74 21.34
CA PHE A 477 29.54 13.41 19.95
C PHE A 477 28.75 12.10 19.82
N LEU A 478 29.10 11.05 20.57
CA LEU A 478 28.35 9.80 20.61
C LEU A 478 26.98 9.97 21.27
N LEU A 479 26.85 10.84 22.28
CA LEU A 479 25.60 11.17 22.95
C LEU A 479 24.72 12.03 22.03
N ALA A 480 25.29 13.00 21.30
CA ALA A 480 24.63 13.80 20.27
C ALA A 480 24.16 12.92 19.10
N LEU A 481 24.99 11.97 18.67
CA LEU A 481 24.66 11.00 17.64
C LEU A 481 23.57 10.02 18.12
N ALA A 482 23.66 9.52 19.36
CA ALA A 482 22.63 8.67 19.97
C ALA A 482 21.32 9.43 20.21
N THR A 483 21.36 10.71 20.57
CA THR A 483 20.16 11.56 20.67
C THR A 483 19.60 11.91 19.29
N LEU A 484 20.41 12.20 18.27
CA LEU A 484 19.96 12.38 16.88
C LEU A 484 19.39 11.10 16.25
N LEU A 485 19.86 9.92 16.68
CA LEU A 485 19.32 8.62 16.27
C LEU A 485 18.07 8.23 17.09
N ALA A 486 17.99 8.64 18.35
CA ALA A 486 16.86 8.37 19.23
C ALA A 486 15.72 9.38 19.05
N LEU A 487 15.97 10.61 18.61
CA LEU A 487 14.95 11.65 18.44
C LEU A 487 13.91 11.31 17.36
N PRO A 488 14.25 10.74 16.19
CA PRO A 488 13.28 10.21 15.24
C PRO A 488 12.55 8.98 15.77
N LEU A 489 13.23 8.12 16.55
CA LEU A 489 12.65 6.91 17.15
C LEU A 489 11.68 7.25 18.29
N LEU A 490 11.98 8.29 19.07
CA LEU A 490 11.14 8.88 20.11
C LEU A 490 10.05 9.77 19.52
N ALA A 491 10.30 10.47 18.42
CA ALA A 491 9.27 11.19 17.68
C ALA A 491 8.30 10.22 17.00
N TYR A 492 8.76 9.05 16.54
CA TYR A 492 7.92 7.98 16.03
C TYR A 492 7.04 7.36 17.12
N THR A 493 7.57 7.10 18.31
CA THR A 493 6.78 6.58 19.45
C THR A 493 5.90 7.65 20.12
N ARG A 494 6.24 8.93 20.00
CA ARG A 494 5.49 10.06 20.60
C ARG A 494 4.49 10.70 19.63
N ARG A 495 4.63 10.57 18.30
CA ARG A 495 3.62 11.03 17.30
C ARG A 495 2.31 10.23 17.34
N GLN A 496 2.30 9.06 17.98
CA GLN A 496 1.04 8.37 18.31
C GLN A 496 0.25 9.04 19.46
N ARG A 497 0.77 10.14 20.04
CA ARG A 497 0.10 10.88 21.12
C ARG A 497 0.28 12.39 20.92
N LEU A 498 -0.57 13.05 20.11
CA LEU A 498 -1.15 14.40 20.31
C LEU A 498 -2.04 14.80 19.10
N PRO A 499 -3.10 15.60 19.32
CA PRO A 499 -4.33 15.60 18.52
C PRO A 499 -4.39 16.75 17.49
N GLY A 500 -5.12 16.56 16.38
CA GLY A 500 -5.44 17.67 15.47
C GLY A 500 -5.53 17.36 13.98
N VAL A 501 -5.95 16.15 13.59
CA VAL A 501 -6.66 15.90 12.34
C VAL A 501 -7.77 14.96 12.74
N VAL A 502 -9.02 15.34 12.47
CA VAL A 502 -10.17 14.43 12.62
C VAL A 502 -10.06 13.42 11.47
N ILE A 503 -9.12 12.48 11.64
CA ILE A 503 -9.39 11.10 11.28
C ILE A 503 -10.50 10.71 12.25
N VAL A 504 -11.60 10.17 11.72
CA VAL A 504 -12.54 9.42 12.55
C VAL A 504 -11.79 8.13 12.95
N ASP A 505 -10.78 8.28 13.81
CA ASP A 505 -10.27 7.19 14.62
C ASP A 505 -11.26 7.09 15.75
N SER A 506 -11.83 5.89 15.88
CA SER A 506 -12.78 5.49 16.90
C SER A 506 -12.40 6.08 18.26
N HIS A 507 -13.41 6.58 18.97
CA HIS A 507 -13.29 7.07 20.34
C HIS A 507 -12.39 6.14 21.18
N PRO A 508 -11.53 6.68 22.07
CA PRO A 508 -10.58 5.88 22.83
C PRO A 508 -11.19 5.04 23.97
N ASP A 509 -12.47 4.66 23.86
CA ASP A 509 -13.20 3.73 24.73
C ASP A 509 -14.33 2.99 23.98
N VAL A 510 -14.22 2.76 22.66
CA VAL A 510 -15.16 1.87 21.96
C VAL A 510 -14.72 0.43 22.21
N GLU A 511 -15.44 -0.28 23.07
CA GLU A 511 -15.36 -1.74 23.17
C GLU A 511 -15.36 -2.34 21.75
N LYS A 512 -14.29 -3.05 21.38
CA LYS A 512 -14.15 -3.62 20.03
C LYS A 512 -15.33 -4.54 19.73
N GLN A 513 -16.19 -4.14 18.80
CA GLN A 513 -17.31 -4.95 18.32
C GLN A 513 -17.44 -4.87 16.79
N LEU A 514 -17.98 -5.93 16.19
CA LEU A 514 -18.20 -6.02 14.75
C LEU A 514 -19.44 -5.24 14.30
N ALA A 515 -20.49 -5.20 15.14
CA ALA A 515 -21.73 -4.51 14.83
C ALA A 515 -21.53 -2.98 14.84
N ILE A 516 -22.00 -2.30 13.80
CA ILE A 516 -21.96 -0.83 13.72
C ILE A 516 -22.99 -0.30 14.71
N LYS A 517 -22.54 0.37 15.76
CA LYS A 517 -23.43 1.02 16.73
C LYS A 517 -24.10 2.22 16.08
N LEU A 518 -25.42 2.34 16.26
CA LEU A 518 -26.23 3.45 15.77
C LEU A 518 -26.59 4.39 16.94
N HIS A 519 -26.93 5.63 16.60
CA HIS A 519 -27.14 6.73 17.53
C HIS A 519 -28.51 7.40 17.34
N PRO A 520 -29.63 6.68 17.52
CA PRO A 520 -30.97 7.25 17.37
C PRO A 520 -31.17 8.53 18.21
N GLU A 521 -30.53 8.64 19.38
CA GLU A 521 -30.55 9.80 20.26
C GLU A 521 -30.06 11.10 19.59
N ASN A 522 -29.10 11.01 18.67
CA ASN A 522 -28.52 12.15 17.97
C ASN A 522 -29.37 12.62 16.78
N HIS A 523 -30.36 11.82 16.36
CA HIS A 523 -31.14 12.06 15.14
C HIS A 523 -32.64 12.20 15.43
N ALA A 524 -33.24 11.33 16.24
CA ALA A 524 -34.70 11.29 16.43
C ALA A 524 -35.26 12.54 17.14
N GLY A 525 -34.46 13.16 18.04
CA GLY A 525 -34.89 14.30 18.86
C GLY A 525 -34.63 15.68 18.25
N ARG A 526 -33.88 15.78 17.14
CA ARG A 526 -33.56 17.06 16.50
C ARG A 526 -34.53 17.41 15.36
N GLU A 527 -34.58 18.69 15.01
CA GLU A 527 -35.26 19.17 13.81
C GLU A 527 -34.59 18.66 12.50
N PRO A 528 -35.32 18.63 11.37
CA PRO A 528 -34.73 18.28 10.08
C PRO A 528 -33.56 19.21 9.74
N THR A 529 -32.48 18.63 9.19
CA THR A 529 -31.28 19.38 8.83
C THR A 529 -30.71 18.90 7.49
N VAL A 530 -29.66 19.58 7.03
CA VAL A 530 -28.88 19.17 5.87
C VAL A 530 -27.67 18.36 6.33
N LEU A 531 -27.54 17.13 5.82
CA LEU A 531 -26.40 16.26 6.04
C LEU A 531 -25.54 16.27 4.77
N THR A 532 -24.31 16.77 4.88
CA THR A 532 -23.38 16.86 3.75
C THR A 532 -22.22 15.90 3.90
N PHE A 533 -21.95 15.12 2.86
CA PHE A 533 -20.86 14.16 2.82
C PHE A 533 -20.02 14.35 1.56
N ASN A 534 -18.70 14.26 1.71
CA ASN A 534 -17.76 14.29 0.59
C ASN A 534 -17.11 12.92 0.48
N TRP A 535 -17.34 12.24 -0.63
CA TRP A 535 -16.90 10.87 -0.88
C TRP A 535 -15.91 10.83 -2.03
N THR A 536 -14.74 10.26 -1.79
CA THR A 536 -13.80 9.89 -2.85
C THR A 536 -13.79 8.38 -2.97
N VAL A 537 -14.22 7.87 -4.13
CA VAL A 537 -14.24 6.44 -4.42
C VAL A 537 -12.91 6.01 -5.01
N THR A 538 -12.26 5.04 -4.37
CA THR A 538 -10.97 4.46 -4.80
C THR A 538 -11.02 2.94 -4.77
N ARG A 539 -9.96 2.27 -5.25
CA ARG A 539 -9.76 0.83 -5.10
C ARG A 539 -8.40 0.56 -4.49
N ALA A 540 -8.31 -0.40 -3.58
CA ALA A 540 -7.03 -0.88 -3.05
C ALA A 540 -7.11 -2.35 -2.62
N LEU A 541 -5.94 -2.98 -2.47
CA LEU A 541 -5.85 -4.34 -1.92
C LEU A 541 -6.27 -4.34 -0.45
N ARG A 542 -7.19 -5.25 -0.09
CA ARG A 542 -7.66 -5.51 1.28
C ARG A 542 -7.73 -7.02 1.52
N ARG A 543 -7.81 -7.42 2.79
CA ARG A 543 -7.96 -8.83 3.22
C ARG A 543 -9.16 -9.01 4.17
N PRO A 544 -10.41 -8.77 3.71
CA PRO A 544 -11.59 -8.81 4.59
C PRO A 544 -11.77 -10.13 5.36
N ASP A 545 -11.39 -11.25 4.75
CA ASP A 545 -11.50 -12.60 5.31
C ASP A 545 -10.16 -13.35 5.44
N GLY A 546 -9.05 -12.64 5.22
CA GLY A 546 -7.69 -13.21 5.17
C GLY A 546 -7.15 -13.46 3.75
N VAL A 547 -7.99 -13.38 2.72
CA VAL A 547 -7.57 -13.44 1.31
C VAL A 547 -7.48 -12.05 0.70
N GLU A 548 -6.37 -11.77 0.02
CA GLU A 548 -6.12 -10.50 -0.63
C GLU A 548 -6.93 -10.34 -1.93
N LYS A 549 -7.70 -9.25 -2.02
CA LYS A 549 -8.51 -8.88 -3.19
C LYS A 549 -8.51 -7.35 -3.36
N MET A 550 -8.67 -6.88 -4.59
CA MET A 550 -8.95 -5.47 -4.88
C MET A 550 -10.37 -5.13 -4.44
N VAL A 551 -10.50 -4.20 -3.49
CA VAL A 551 -11.78 -3.79 -2.90
C VAL A 551 -12.03 -2.31 -3.16
N TYR A 552 -13.29 -1.97 -3.46
CA TYR A 552 -13.74 -0.59 -3.56
C TYR A 552 -13.82 0.07 -2.19
N LEU A 553 -13.34 1.30 -2.10
CA LEU A 553 -13.27 2.08 -0.87
C LEU A 553 -13.94 3.42 -1.08
N VAL A 554 -14.58 3.92 -0.02
CA VAL A 554 -15.05 5.30 0.04
C VAL A 554 -14.31 5.98 1.17
N ASN A 555 -13.53 7.01 0.84
CA ASN A 555 -12.64 7.68 1.80
C ASN A 555 -11.68 6.69 2.51
N ASP A 556 -11.14 5.72 1.75
CA ASP A 556 -10.26 4.64 2.23
C ASP A 556 -10.92 3.60 3.17
N LEU A 557 -12.24 3.69 3.38
CA LEU A 557 -13.03 2.79 4.23
C LEU A 557 -13.72 1.67 3.44
N PHE A 558 -13.76 0.47 4.05
CA PHE A 558 -14.59 -0.67 3.64
C PHE A 558 -15.10 -1.42 4.89
N PRO A 559 -16.44 -1.64 5.03
CA PRO A 559 -17.50 -1.09 4.21
C PRO A 559 -17.47 0.44 4.15
N GLY A 560 -18.15 1.03 3.19
CA GLY A 560 -18.19 2.48 3.04
C GLY A 560 -18.87 3.17 4.25
N PRO A 561 -18.77 4.51 4.33
CA PRO A 561 -19.30 5.26 5.45
C PRO A 561 -20.81 5.04 5.61
N MET A 562 -21.22 4.89 6.87
CA MET A 562 -22.61 4.80 7.25
C MET A 562 -23.24 6.20 7.23
N ILE A 563 -24.47 6.31 6.70
CA ILE A 563 -25.29 7.51 6.79
C ILE A 563 -26.42 7.28 7.80
N GLU A 564 -26.42 8.05 8.88
CA GLU A 564 -27.52 8.14 9.82
C GLU A 564 -28.27 9.45 9.61
N ALA A 565 -29.58 9.38 9.40
CA ALA A 565 -30.45 10.51 9.14
C ALA A 565 -31.77 10.39 9.91
N ARG A 566 -32.63 11.39 9.83
CA ARG A 566 -34.03 11.31 10.25
C ARG A 566 -34.96 11.67 9.08
N SER A 567 -36.22 11.23 9.14
CA SER A 567 -37.24 11.61 8.15
C SER A 567 -37.31 13.12 7.98
N GLY A 568 -37.28 13.62 6.74
CA GLY A 568 -37.24 15.05 6.43
C GLY A 568 -35.85 15.68 6.34
N ASP A 569 -34.77 14.98 6.70
CA ASP A 569 -33.42 15.48 6.43
C ASP A 569 -33.14 15.60 4.93
N ARG A 570 -32.35 16.59 4.55
CA ARG A 570 -31.79 16.70 3.20
C ARG A 570 -30.38 16.11 3.19
N ILE A 571 -30.16 15.10 2.36
CA ILE A 571 -28.88 14.42 2.20
C ILE A 571 -28.21 14.95 0.94
N VAL A 572 -26.98 15.45 1.09
CA VAL A 572 -26.14 15.96 0.01
C VAL A 572 -24.82 15.20 0.01
N VAL A 573 -24.55 14.41 -1.03
CA VAL A 573 -23.34 13.60 -1.14
C VAL A 573 -22.60 13.96 -2.42
N ASP A 574 -21.45 14.63 -2.27
CA ASP A 574 -20.53 14.89 -3.38
C ASP A 574 -19.64 13.67 -3.60
N VAL A 575 -19.92 12.92 -4.67
CA VAL A 575 -19.20 11.70 -5.02
C VAL A 575 -18.17 12.02 -6.09
N VAL A 576 -16.89 11.98 -5.72
CA VAL A 576 -15.74 12.09 -6.60
C VAL A 576 -15.28 10.70 -7.01
N ASN A 577 -15.23 10.44 -8.32
CA ASN A 577 -14.65 9.23 -8.86
C ASN A 577 -13.11 9.35 -8.91
N GLY A 578 -12.43 8.73 -7.95
CA GLY A 578 -10.97 8.64 -7.87
C GLY A 578 -10.35 7.44 -8.58
N LEU A 579 -11.15 6.67 -9.34
CA LEU A 579 -10.68 5.52 -10.12
C LEU A 579 -9.98 5.97 -11.41
N VAL A 580 -9.21 5.07 -12.02
CA VAL A 580 -8.41 5.38 -13.22
C VAL A 580 -9.22 5.21 -14.51
N SER A 581 -10.05 4.17 -14.60
CA SER A 581 -10.68 3.74 -15.85
C SER A 581 -12.13 3.28 -15.72
N GLU A 582 -12.67 3.24 -14.50
CA GLU A 582 -13.99 2.73 -14.20
C GLU A 582 -14.91 3.89 -13.84
N ASP A 583 -16.15 3.85 -14.33
CA ASP A 583 -17.17 4.82 -13.94
C ASP A 583 -17.72 4.48 -12.55
N VAL A 584 -18.43 5.39 -11.90
CA VAL A 584 -19.05 5.14 -10.59
C VAL A 584 -20.47 5.68 -10.58
N ALA A 585 -21.41 4.95 -9.98
CA ALA A 585 -22.73 5.47 -9.65
C ALA A 585 -23.20 4.89 -8.32
N ILE A 586 -23.87 5.70 -7.51
CA ILE A 586 -24.38 5.29 -6.20
C ILE A 586 -25.90 5.26 -6.24
N HIS A 587 -26.47 4.12 -5.87
CA HIS A 587 -27.91 3.94 -5.68
C HIS A 587 -28.26 3.88 -4.19
N TRP A 588 -29.41 4.47 -3.84
CA TRP A 588 -29.92 4.61 -2.47
C TRP A 588 -31.02 3.59 -2.20
N HIS A 589 -30.62 2.33 -2.06
CA HIS A 589 -31.51 1.18 -2.03
C HIS A 589 -32.63 1.33 -1.00
N GLY A 590 -33.87 1.33 -1.50
CA GLY A 590 -35.11 1.34 -0.74
C GLY A 590 -35.66 2.74 -0.44
N LEU A 591 -34.89 3.81 -0.65
CA LEU A 591 -35.44 5.17 -0.62
C LEU A 591 -36.31 5.40 -1.87
N ARG A 592 -37.43 6.10 -1.70
CA ARG A 592 -38.36 6.37 -2.81
C ARG A 592 -37.85 7.42 -3.78
N MET A 593 -36.88 8.25 -3.38
CA MET A 593 -36.34 9.32 -4.21
C MET A 593 -37.45 10.21 -4.81
N LYS A 594 -38.48 10.52 -4.00
CA LYS A 594 -39.70 11.16 -4.48
C LYS A 594 -39.39 12.53 -5.08
N GLY A 595 -39.76 12.72 -6.35
CA GLY A 595 -39.46 13.94 -7.11
C GLY A 595 -37.99 14.13 -7.48
N ARG A 596 -37.11 13.15 -7.23
CA ARG A 596 -35.67 13.17 -7.53
C ARG A 596 -35.22 11.90 -8.25
N ASN A 597 -35.93 11.53 -9.31
CA ASN A 597 -35.61 10.36 -10.15
C ASN A 597 -34.22 10.46 -10.82
N ASP A 598 -33.74 11.68 -11.09
CA ASP A 598 -32.37 11.99 -11.53
C ASP A 598 -31.26 11.61 -10.54
N MET A 599 -31.60 11.44 -9.26
CA MET A 599 -30.65 11.14 -8.18
C MET A 599 -30.64 9.65 -7.78
N ASP A 600 -31.40 8.82 -8.48
CA ASP A 600 -31.58 7.40 -8.17
C ASP A 600 -30.30 6.56 -8.35
N GLY A 601 -29.36 6.97 -9.19
CA GLY A 601 -28.10 6.24 -9.36
C GLY A 601 -28.11 5.10 -10.38
N ALA A 602 -29.22 4.83 -11.07
CA ALA A 602 -29.35 3.71 -11.98
C ALA A 602 -28.68 3.97 -13.34
N VAL A 603 -27.52 3.37 -13.58
CA VAL A 603 -26.72 3.60 -14.80
C VAL A 603 -27.45 3.13 -16.05
N GLY A 604 -27.53 4.02 -17.05
CA GLY A 604 -28.24 3.78 -18.30
C GLY A 604 -29.76 3.93 -18.20
N PHE A 605 -30.31 4.09 -16.98
CA PHE A 605 -31.71 4.42 -16.73
C PHE A 605 -31.88 5.90 -16.43
N THR A 606 -31.42 6.34 -15.26
CA THR A 606 -31.64 7.71 -14.77
C THR A 606 -30.43 8.61 -14.98
N GLN A 607 -29.23 8.03 -15.11
CA GLN A 607 -27.98 8.78 -15.28
C GLN A 607 -26.89 7.95 -15.98
N CYS A 608 -25.84 8.62 -16.47
CA CYS A 608 -24.57 8.01 -16.81
C CYS A 608 -23.73 7.75 -15.54
N GLY A 609 -22.76 6.85 -15.64
CA GLY A 609 -21.73 6.69 -14.62
C GLY A 609 -20.81 7.92 -14.54
N ILE A 610 -20.43 8.31 -13.33
CA ILE A 610 -19.50 9.40 -13.04
C ILE A 610 -18.14 8.98 -13.60
N LYS A 611 -17.61 9.73 -14.58
CA LYS A 611 -16.33 9.41 -15.22
C LYS A 611 -15.13 9.59 -14.26
N PRO A 612 -14.01 8.87 -14.47
CA PRO A 612 -12.76 9.08 -13.76
C PRO A 612 -12.36 10.56 -13.62
N GLY A 613 -12.05 11.01 -12.40
CA GLY A 613 -11.67 12.38 -12.08
C GLY A 613 -12.80 13.41 -12.11
N ARG A 614 -14.05 12.98 -12.34
CA ARG A 614 -15.25 13.82 -12.24
C ARG A 614 -15.98 13.56 -10.94
N ASN A 615 -16.92 14.45 -10.63
CA ASN A 615 -17.80 14.33 -9.49
C ASN A 615 -19.27 14.53 -9.87
N LEU A 616 -20.16 13.99 -9.03
CA LEU A 616 -21.60 14.22 -9.09
C LEU A 616 -22.11 14.42 -7.67
N VAL A 617 -22.92 15.46 -7.47
CA VAL A 617 -23.58 15.73 -6.21
C VAL A 617 -24.97 15.09 -6.23
N TYR A 618 -25.14 14.05 -5.42
CA TYR A 618 -26.46 13.53 -5.09
C TYR A 618 -27.09 14.43 -4.04
N ASP A 619 -28.30 14.90 -4.30
CA ASP A 619 -29.01 15.82 -3.41
C ASP A 619 -30.46 15.38 -3.35
N PHE A 620 -30.97 14.97 -2.21
CA PHE A 620 -32.37 14.59 -2.08
C PHE A 620 -32.83 14.78 -0.64
N THR A 621 -34.14 14.91 -0.46
CA THR A 621 -34.75 15.02 0.87
C THR A 621 -35.46 13.71 1.19
N VAL A 622 -35.18 13.16 2.37
CA VAL A 622 -35.84 11.95 2.86
C VAL A 622 -37.29 12.27 3.15
N GLY A 623 -38.23 11.47 2.64
CA GLY A 623 -39.66 11.67 2.88
C GLY A 623 -40.01 11.71 4.37
N LEU A 624 -41.04 12.47 4.73
CA LEU A 624 -41.52 12.56 6.12
C LEU A 624 -42.07 11.22 6.64
N ASP A 625 -42.59 10.37 5.74
CA ASP A 625 -43.06 9.02 6.04
C ASP A 625 -41.96 7.95 5.92
N GLU A 626 -40.78 8.30 5.39
CA GLU A 626 -39.67 7.37 5.18
C GLU A 626 -38.76 7.31 6.40
N HIS A 627 -38.67 6.13 7.01
CA HIS A 627 -37.75 5.79 8.09
C HIS A 627 -37.50 4.28 8.05
N GLY A 628 -36.45 3.80 8.69
CA GLY A 628 -36.09 2.38 8.69
C GLY A 628 -34.65 2.11 8.30
N THR A 629 -34.43 0.87 7.89
CA THR A 629 -33.12 0.35 7.48
C THR A 629 -33.04 0.31 5.96
N PHE A 630 -32.16 1.14 5.44
CA PHE A 630 -31.81 1.24 4.03
C PHE A 630 -30.31 0.97 3.90
N TRP A 631 -29.79 1.12 2.68
CA TRP A 631 -28.37 1.04 2.42
C TRP A 631 -28.08 1.71 1.08
N TRP A 632 -26.81 1.93 0.77
CA TRP A 632 -26.39 2.45 -0.51
C TRP A 632 -25.36 1.51 -1.13
N HIS A 633 -25.32 1.46 -2.46
CA HIS A 633 -24.33 0.64 -3.17
C HIS A 633 -23.99 1.18 -4.55
N GLY A 634 -22.85 0.73 -5.07
CA GLY A 634 -22.44 0.92 -6.46
C GLY A 634 -23.46 0.29 -7.42
N HIS A 635 -23.93 1.07 -8.39
CA HIS A 635 -24.90 0.64 -9.42
C HIS A 635 -24.33 0.81 -10.84
N ASP A 636 -22.99 0.91 -10.95
CA ASP A 636 -22.28 0.67 -12.21
C ASP A 636 -21.73 -0.75 -12.23
N LEU A 637 -22.08 -1.52 -13.26
CA LEU A 637 -21.62 -2.89 -13.47
C LEU A 637 -21.74 -3.79 -12.21
N MET A 638 -20.61 -4.31 -11.72
CA MET A 638 -20.54 -5.33 -10.67
C MET A 638 -19.93 -4.79 -9.36
N GLN A 639 -19.77 -3.47 -9.23
CA GLN A 639 -18.96 -2.81 -8.20
C GLN A 639 -19.36 -3.17 -6.76
N ARG A 640 -20.66 -3.38 -6.53
CA ARG A 640 -21.19 -3.80 -5.22
C ARG A 640 -20.54 -5.09 -4.72
N GLY A 641 -20.37 -6.09 -5.59
CA GLY A 641 -19.77 -7.39 -5.22
C GLY A 641 -18.28 -7.31 -4.84
N ASP A 642 -17.62 -6.22 -5.23
CA ASP A 642 -16.23 -5.92 -4.89
C ASP A 642 -16.10 -4.86 -3.78
N GLY A 643 -17.19 -4.57 -3.07
CA GLY A 643 -17.18 -3.84 -1.81
C GLY A 643 -17.71 -2.40 -1.84
N LEU A 644 -18.23 -1.92 -2.98
CA LEU A 644 -18.80 -0.57 -3.06
C LEU A 644 -20.23 -0.54 -2.47
N TYR A 645 -20.33 -0.54 -1.14
CA TYR A 645 -21.59 -0.42 -0.40
C TYR A 645 -21.38 0.13 1.01
N GLY A 646 -22.46 0.63 1.62
CA GLY A 646 -22.47 1.07 3.02
C GLY A 646 -23.88 1.21 3.59
N GLY A 647 -23.98 1.45 4.90
CA GLY A 647 -25.25 1.54 5.62
C GLY A 647 -25.96 2.87 5.44
N LEU A 648 -27.30 2.86 5.44
CA LEU A 648 -28.15 4.06 5.45
C LEU A 648 -29.32 3.82 6.41
N VAL A 649 -29.33 4.48 7.56
CA VAL A 649 -30.42 4.34 8.55
C VAL A 649 -31.13 5.67 8.71
N VAL A 650 -32.46 5.64 8.61
CA VAL A 650 -33.31 6.80 8.81
C VAL A 650 -34.16 6.61 10.05
N HIS A 651 -33.97 7.47 11.04
CA HIS A 651 -34.67 7.43 12.31
C HIS A 651 -36.02 8.17 12.23
N ARG A 652 -37.02 7.65 12.95
CA ARG A 652 -38.35 8.28 13.04
C ARG A 652 -38.28 9.49 13.98
N PRO A 653 -38.85 10.65 13.62
CA PRO A 653 -38.95 11.81 14.52
C PRO A 653 -39.69 11.49 15.83
N GLY A 654 -39.21 12.06 16.95
CA GLY A 654 -39.91 12.04 18.24
C GLY A 654 -39.87 10.72 19.00
N VAL A 655 -39.30 9.65 18.44
CA VAL A 655 -39.05 8.38 19.14
C VAL A 655 -37.61 8.39 19.65
N VAL A 656 -37.38 8.97 20.83
CA VAL A 656 -36.15 8.73 21.59
C VAL A 656 -36.33 7.34 22.19
N GLY A 657 -35.56 6.37 21.71
CA GLY A 657 -35.76 4.95 22.00
C GLY A 657 -35.81 4.66 23.50
N ASP A 658 -36.69 3.71 23.86
CA ASP A 658 -36.60 2.92 25.08
C ASP A 658 -35.15 2.47 25.34
N GLU A 659 -34.79 2.07 26.57
CA GLU A 659 -33.47 1.52 26.97
C GLU A 659 -33.02 0.28 26.15
N VAL A 660 -32.71 0.46 24.86
CA VAL A 660 -32.41 -0.57 23.85
C VAL A 660 -31.28 -0.03 22.97
N ASP A 661 -30.18 -0.77 22.88
CA ASP A 661 -29.08 -0.43 21.96
C ASP A 661 -29.52 -0.64 20.50
N ASP A 662 -29.06 0.19 19.56
CA ASP A 662 -29.35 0.03 18.12
C ASP A 662 -28.05 -0.27 17.36
N ALA A 663 -28.08 -1.29 16.50
CA ALA A 663 -26.88 -1.78 15.81
C ALA A 663 -27.18 -2.31 14.40
N LEU A 664 -26.22 -2.15 13.48
CA LEU A 664 -26.32 -2.54 12.07
C LEU A 664 -25.31 -3.64 11.69
N LEU A 665 -25.79 -4.64 10.96
CA LEU A 665 -25.01 -5.69 10.30
C LEU A 665 -25.25 -5.67 8.78
N LEU A 666 -24.20 -5.37 8.04
CA LEU A 666 -24.09 -5.58 6.61
C LEU A 666 -23.51 -6.97 6.38
N VAL A 667 -24.30 -7.89 5.83
CA VAL A 667 -23.93 -9.28 5.66
C VAL A 667 -23.99 -9.63 4.19
N GLY A 668 -22.95 -10.24 3.62
CA GLY A 668 -22.96 -10.61 2.22
C GLY A 668 -21.97 -11.71 1.88
N ASP A 669 -22.33 -12.50 0.87
CA ASP A 669 -21.38 -13.42 0.23
C ASP A 669 -20.15 -12.68 -0.30
N TRP A 670 -19.05 -13.41 -0.42
CA TRP A 670 -17.77 -12.87 -0.85
C TRP A 670 -17.04 -13.80 -1.78
N PHE A 671 -16.65 -13.26 -2.94
CA PHE A 671 -15.82 -13.93 -3.93
C PHE A 671 -14.39 -13.41 -3.82
N HIS A 672 -13.39 -14.28 -3.94
CA HIS A 672 -11.98 -13.87 -3.99
C HIS A 672 -11.55 -13.37 -5.37
N ARG A 673 -12.32 -13.71 -6.40
CA ARG A 673 -12.19 -13.15 -7.75
C ARG A 673 -12.89 -11.79 -7.83
N GLU A 674 -12.45 -10.95 -8.76
CA GLU A 674 -13.19 -9.73 -9.10
C GLU A 674 -14.57 -10.11 -9.64
N GLN A 675 -15.59 -9.31 -9.33
CA GLN A 675 -16.95 -9.66 -9.65
C GLN A 675 -17.24 -9.57 -11.17
N THR A 676 -16.49 -8.74 -11.89
CA THR A 676 -16.47 -8.69 -13.37
C THR A 676 -16.04 -10.03 -13.97
N ASP A 677 -15.08 -10.69 -13.33
CA ASP A 677 -14.54 -12.00 -13.68
C ASP A 677 -15.53 -13.14 -13.37
N VAL A 678 -16.27 -13.02 -12.27
CA VAL A 678 -17.37 -13.91 -11.90
C VAL A 678 -18.50 -13.81 -12.92
N LEU A 679 -18.89 -12.59 -13.30
CA LEU A 679 -19.85 -12.35 -14.37
C LEU A 679 -19.38 -12.92 -15.71
N ALA A 680 -18.11 -12.70 -16.08
CA ALA A 680 -17.55 -13.20 -17.33
C ALA A 680 -17.59 -14.73 -17.40
N TRP A 681 -17.31 -15.41 -16.27
CA TRP A 681 -17.44 -16.86 -16.15
C TRP A 681 -18.90 -17.30 -16.30
N TYR A 682 -19.83 -16.69 -15.56
CA TYR A 682 -21.26 -17.01 -15.63
C TYR A 682 -21.81 -16.84 -17.05
N ALA A 683 -21.47 -15.72 -17.70
CA ALA A 683 -21.91 -15.40 -19.05
C ALA A 683 -21.23 -16.25 -20.14
N HIS A 684 -20.24 -17.09 -19.82
CA HIS A 684 -19.59 -17.96 -20.79
C HIS A 684 -20.49 -19.17 -21.11
N HIS A 685 -20.61 -19.53 -22.39
CA HIS A 685 -21.44 -20.68 -22.83
C HIS A 685 -21.08 -21.98 -22.10
N GLY A 686 -19.79 -22.19 -21.81
CA GLY A 686 -19.28 -23.35 -21.07
C GLY A 686 -19.62 -23.40 -19.58
N SER A 687 -20.08 -22.29 -18.96
CA SER A 687 -20.64 -22.32 -17.60
C SER A 687 -22.03 -22.97 -17.59
N LEU A 688 -22.68 -23.10 -18.76
CA LEU A 688 -24.05 -23.58 -18.91
C LEU A 688 -25.10 -22.70 -18.20
N GLY A 689 -24.71 -21.53 -17.69
CA GLY A 689 -25.58 -20.65 -16.89
C GLY A 689 -25.69 -21.08 -15.44
N ASN A 690 -24.74 -21.89 -14.96
CA ASN A 690 -24.70 -22.32 -13.57
C ASN A 690 -24.32 -21.13 -12.68
N GLU A 691 -25.06 -20.97 -11.59
CA GLU A 691 -24.84 -19.91 -10.61
C GLU A 691 -23.44 -20.03 -9.99
N PRO A 692 -22.72 -18.90 -9.83
CA PRO A 692 -21.41 -18.93 -9.21
C PRO A 692 -21.52 -19.15 -7.70
N VAL A 693 -20.62 -19.96 -7.16
CA VAL A 693 -20.58 -20.29 -5.72
C VAL A 693 -19.57 -19.37 -5.02
N PRO A 694 -19.97 -18.66 -3.95
CA PRO A 694 -19.05 -17.78 -3.23
C PRO A 694 -17.93 -18.55 -2.52
N ASP A 695 -16.86 -17.84 -2.19
CA ASP A 695 -15.69 -18.40 -1.49
C ASP A 695 -15.81 -18.26 0.03
N SER A 696 -16.45 -17.19 0.50
CA SER A 696 -16.70 -16.91 1.92
C SER A 696 -17.89 -15.97 2.13
N LEU A 697 -18.05 -15.44 3.35
CA LEU A 697 -19.05 -14.44 3.72
C LEU A 697 -18.42 -13.39 4.64
N LEU A 698 -18.86 -12.14 4.50
CA LEU A 698 -18.45 -11.03 5.36
C LEU A 698 -19.61 -10.51 6.20
N VAL A 699 -19.30 -10.11 7.44
CA VAL A 699 -20.16 -9.32 8.32
C VAL A 699 -19.44 -8.00 8.61
N ASN A 700 -20.03 -6.88 8.22
CA ASN A 700 -19.43 -5.53 8.30
C ASN A 700 -17.98 -5.49 7.76
N GLY A 701 -17.74 -6.16 6.62
CA GLY A 701 -16.43 -6.22 5.96
C GLY A 701 -15.40 -7.12 6.64
N ARG A 702 -15.81 -7.98 7.59
CA ARG A 702 -14.94 -8.96 8.25
C ARG A 702 -15.47 -10.37 8.07
N GLY A 703 -14.58 -11.30 7.72
CA GLY A 703 -14.89 -12.72 7.57
C GLY A 703 -13.70 -13.60 7.93
N ARG A 704 -13.82 -14.89 7.61
CA ARG A 704 -12.73 -15.84 7.78
C ARG A 704 -12.74 -16.85 6.64
N PHE A 705 -11.56 -17.09 6.08
CA PHE A 705 -11.34 -18.15 5.11
C PHE A 705 -10.22 -19.10 5.56
N ASP A 706 -10.43 -20.42 5.39
CA ASP A 706 -9.39 -21.40 5.68
C ASP A 706 -8.39 -21.48 4.53
N CYS A 707 -7.21 -20.89 4.72
CA CYS A 707 -6.13 -20.92 3.72
C CYS A 707 -5.67 -22.33 3.32
N SER A 708 -5.99 -23.39 4.09
CA SER A 708 -5.69 -24.77 3.70
C SER A 708 -6.57 -25.27 2.54
N LYS A 709 -7.72 -24.62 2.32
CA LYS A 709 -8.70 -24.92 1.29
C LYS A 709 -8.51 -24.12 0.00
N VAL A 710 -7.41 -23.38 -0.13
CA VAL A 710 -7.08 -22.66 -1.38
C VAL A 710 -6.92 -23.66 -2.52
N VAL A 711 -7.67 -23.45 -3.60
CA VAL A 711 -7.60 -24.30 -4.80
C VAL A 711 -6.27 -24.09 -5.52
N PRO A 712 -5.40 -25.12 -5.68
CA PRO A 712 -4.08 -24.94 -6.30
C PRO A 712 -4.11 -24.41 -7.74
N ALA A 713 -5.18 -24.72 -8.48
CA ALA A 713 -5.39 -24.21 -9.84
C ALA A 713 -5.69 -22.70 -9.91
N ARG A 714 -5.96 -22.06 -8.77
CA ARG A 714 -6.28 -20.63 -8.64
C ARG A 714 -5.59 -20.04 -7.40
N PRO A 715 -4.27 -19.83 -7.44
CA PRO A 715 -3.53 -19.39 -6.27
C PRO A 715 -3.95 -17.98 -5.85
N VAL A 716 -4.47 -17.85 -4.62
CA VAL A 716 -4.76 -16.57 -3.97
C VAL A 716 -3.75 -16.27 -2.87
N VAL A 717 -3.47 -15.00 -2.59
CA VAL A 717 -2.56 -14.60 -1.50
C VAL A 717 -3.31 -14.64 -0.17
N CYS A 718 -3.38 -15.83 0.42
CA CYS A 718 -4.02 -16.04 1.72
C CYS A 718 -3.02 -15.90 2.87
N SER A 719 -3.45 -15.27 3.95
CA SER A 719 -2.73 -15.20 5.23
C SER A 719 -3.67 -15.70 6.32
N ARG A 720 -3.22 -16.61 7.20
CA ARG A 720 -4.02 -17.04 8.36
C ARG A 720 -4.41 -15.79 9.17
N GLY A 721 -5.70 -15.46 9.13
CA GLY A 721 -6.25 -14.23 9.69
C GLY A 721 -6.25 -14.22 11.22
N ALA A 722 -6.21 -13.00 11.77
CA ALA A 722 -6.34 -12.70 13.19
C ALA A 722 -7.70 -13.16 13.76
N SER A 723 -7.81 -13.24 15.09
CA SER A 723 -9.06 -13.52 15.80
C SER A 723 -10.18 -12.59 15.31
N LEU A 724 -11.37 -13.15 15.02
CA LEU A 724 -12.57 -12.36 14.74
C LEU A 724 -12.95 -11.57 16.00
N ASP A 725 -13.16 -10.27 15.85
CA ASP A 725 -13.74 -9.43 16.90
C ASP A 725 -15.18 -9.91 17.21
N PRO A 726 -15.64 -9.83 18.46
CA PRO A 726 -16.99 -10.23 18.82
C PRO A 726 -18.03 -9.33 18.15
N VAL A 727 -19.20 -9.88 17.80
CA VAL A 727 -20.28 -9.12 17.15
C VAL A 727 -20.77 -7.98 18.04
N PHE A 728 -20.94 -8.26 19.33
CA PHE A 728 -21.35 -7.30 20.35
C PHE A 728 -20.28 -7.18 21.42
N ALA A 729 -20.13 -5.98 21.95
CA ALA A 729 -19.23 -5.73 23.08
C ALA A 729 -19.74 -6.34 24.40
N ARG A 730 -21.06 -6.30 24.61
CA ARG A 730 -21.73 -6.70 25.86
C ARG A 730 -23.14 -7.20 25.61
N ARG A 731 -23.74 -7.82 26.63
CA ARG A 731 -25.15 -8.20 26.62
C ARG A 731 -26.02 -6.99 26.89
N SER A 732 -26.86 -6.62 25.93
CA SER A 732 -27.93 -5.66 26.10
C SER A 732 -29.15 -6.09 25.28
N LYS A 733 -30.30 -5.50 25.57
CA LYS A 733 -31.46 -5.58 24.68
C LYS A 733 -31.10 -4.72 23.46
N THR A 734 -31.12 -5.31 22.27
CA THR A 734 -30.60 -4.66 21.07
C THR A 734 -31.62 -4.71 19.93
N ARG A 735 -31.88 -3.59 19.26
CA ARG A 735 -32.48 -3.59 17.93
C ARG A 735 -31.35 -3.84 16.93
N LEU A 736 -31.35 -5.02 16.33
CA LEU A 736 -30.37 -5.43 15.35
C LEU A 736 -30.95 -5.27 13.96
N ARG A 737 -30.35 -4.41 13.16
CA ARG A 737 -30.71 -4.14 11.76
C ARG A 737 -29.78 -4.94 10.87
N ILE A 738 -30.33 -5.74 9.98
CA ILE A 738 -29.56 -6.68 9.16
C ILE A 738 -29.88 -6.41 7.71
N VAL A 739 -28.82 -6.28 6.90
CA VAL A 739 -28.90 -6.01 5.46
C VAL A 739 -28.16 -7.11 4.73
N ASN A 740 -28.81 -7.74 3.75
CA ASN A 740 -28.10 -8.61 2.82
C ASN A 740 -27.48 -7.77 1.69
N THR A 741 -26.17 -7.52 1.78
CA THR A 741 -25.38 -6.80 0.77
C THR A 741 -24.74 -7.73 -0.26
N GLY A 742 -25.03 -9.03 -0.19
CA GLY A 742 -24.46 -10.08 -1.04
C GLY A 742 -24.74 -9.91 -2.52
N SER A 743 -24.05 -10.70 -3.33
CA SER A 743 -24.17 -10.66 -4.79
C SER A 743 -25.02 -11.78 -5.37
N VAL A 744 -25.20 -12.89 -4.64
CA VAL A 744 -25.92 -14.10 -5.10
C VAL A 744 -26.72 -14.78 -3.99
N ALA A 745 -26.13 -14.97 -2.81
CA ALA A 745 -26.66 -15.90 -1.80
C ALA A 745 -27.63 -15.25 -0.81
N GLY A 746 -28.71 -15.97 -0.51
CA GLY A 746 -29.51 -15.71 0.69
C GLY A 746 -28.84 -16.29 1.94
N PHE A 747 -29.26 -15.86 3.12
CA PHE A 747 -28.81 -16.50 4.37
C PHE A 747 -29.89 -16.48 5.45
N SER A 748 -29.89 -17.51 6.30
CA SER A 748 -30.58 -17.52 7.59
C SER A 748 -29.60 -17.16 8.70
N LEU A 749 -30.08 -16.60 9.80
CA LEU A 749 -29.23 -16.28 10.96
C LEU A 749 -29.81 -16.79 12.28
N GLY A 750 -28.95 -17.24 13.17
CA GLY A 750 -29.30 -17.63 14.54
C GLY A 750 -28.25 -17.13 15.52
N LEU A 751 -28.67 -16.84 16.74
CA LEU A 751 -27.78 -16.37 17.80
C LEU A 751 -27.92 -17.26 19.04
N ASP A 752 -26.82 -17.89 19.44
CA ASP A 752 -26.84 -18.80 20.58
C ASP A 752 -27.13 -18.05 21.89
N GLY A 753 -28.02 -18.60 22.72
CA GLY A 753 -28.40 -18.00 24.01
C GLY A 753 -29.26 -16.73 23.90
N ALA A 754 -29.82 -16.42 22.73
CA ALA A 754 -30.70 -15.27 22.50
C ALA A 754 -31.96 -15.63 21.73
N GLU A 755 -33.02 -14.84 21.95
CA GLU A 755 -34.22 -14.81 21.12
C GLU A 755 -34.19 -13.60 20.19
N LEU A 756 -34.65 -13.81 18.96
CA LEU A 756 -34.79 -12.84 17.90
C LEU A 756 -36.28 -12.71 17.57
N GLN A 757 -36.80 -11.48 17.62
CA GLN A 757 -38.16 -11.17 17.20
C GLN A 757 -38.13 -10.19 16.04
N THR A 758 -38.68 -10.55 14.89
CA THR A 758 -38.74 -9.62 13.76
C THR A 758 -39.71 -8.48 14.09
N VAL A 759 -39.24 -7.23 13.99
CA VAL A 759 -40.05 -6.04 14.28
C VAL A 759 -40.34 -5.23 13.03
N ALA A 760 -39.44 -5.25 12.03
CA ALA A 760 -39.70 -4.63 10.73
C ALA A 760 -38.98 -5.35 9.59
N VAL A 761 -39.48 -5.14 8.37
CA VAL A 761 -38.84 -5.59 7.12
C VAL A 761 -38.65 -4.39 6.18
N ASP A 762 -37.55 -4.42 5.41
CA ASP A 762 -37.14 -3.40 4.45
C ASP A 762 -37.26 -1.95 4.99
N GLY A 763 -37.95 -1.05 4.28
CA GLY A 763 -38.18 0.36 4.65
C GLY A 763 -39.14 0.56 5.82
N ALA A 764 -38.88 -0.11 6.95
CA ALA A 764 -39.65 -0.09 8.20
C ALA A 764 -41.11 -0.57 8.13
N CYS A 765 -41.42 -1.57 7.31
CA CYS A 765 -42.72 -2.24 7.43
C CYS A 765 -42.77 -2.99 8.76
N ALA A 766 -43.46 -2.44 9.76
CA ALA A 766 -43.61 -3.06 11.06
C ALA A 766 -44.38 -4.37 10.94
N VAL A 767 -43.88 -5.47 11.52
CA VAL A 767 -44.47 -6.81 11.40
C VAL A 767 -44.85 -7.43 12.74
N ARG A 768 -45.88 -8.28 12.72
CA ARG A 768 -46.26 -9.12 13.85
C ARG A 768 -45.49 -10.42 13.79
N ASP A 769 -44.54 -10.58 14.69
CA ASP A 769 -43.76 -11.80 14.84
C ASP A 769 -43.68 -12.24 16.31
N ARG A 770 -43.44 -13.53 16.52
CA ARG A 770 -43.15 -14.09 17.86
C ARG A 770 -41.64 -14.28 18.00
N PRO A 771 -41.08 -14.11 19.20
CA PRO A 771 -39.67 -14.42 19.44
C PRO A 771 -39.34 -15.87 19.03
N GLY A 772 -38.18 -16.06 18.40
CA GLY A 772 -37.64 -17.36 18.00
C GLY A 772 -36.12 -17.39 18.13
N ARG A 773 -35.49 -18.52 17.79
CA ARG A 773 -34.04 -18.71 17.92
C ARG A 773 -33.27 -18.31 16.66
N SER A 774 -33.96 -18.31 15.52
CA SER A 774 -33.38 -17.96 14.23
C SER A 774 -34.38 -17.25 13.34
N VAL A 775 -33.85 -16.47 12.41
CA VAL A 775 -34.60 -15.77 11.39
C VAL A 775 -34.36 -16.45 10.05
N GLY A 776 -35.41 -16.58 9.26
CA GLY A 776 -35.38 -17.22 7.96
C GLY A 776 -34.53 -16.49 6.92
N VAL A 777 -34.58 -17.02 5.69
CA VAL A 777 -33.69 -16.59 4.60
C VAL A 777 -33.95 -15.13 4.22
N LEU A 778 -32.90 -14.31 4.35
CA LEU A 778 -32.83 -12.94 3.86
C LEU A 778 -32.05 -12.94 2.53
N TYR A 779 -32.67 -12.49 1.43
CA TYR A 779 -32.06 -12.49 0.10
C TYR A 779 -31.36 -11.17 -0.25
N PRO A 780 -30.45 -11.14 -1.25
CA PRO A 780 -29.74 -9.93 -1.66
C PRO A 780 -30.67 -8.72 -1.83
N GLY A 781 -30.38 -7.64 -1.09
CA GLY A 781 -31.15 -6.40 -1.08
C GLY A 781 -32.31 -6.33 -0.07
N GLU A 782 -32.69 -7.42 0.58
CA GLU A 782 -33.67 -7.39 1.67
C GLU A 782 -33.02 -6.95 2.98
N ARG A 783 -33.84 -6.31 3.85
CA ARG A 783 -33.45 -5.92 5.20
C ARG A 783 -34.46 -6.39 6.22
N ILE A 784 -33.99 -6.69 7.41
CA ILE A 784 -34.82 -7.03 8.56
C ILE A 784 -34.32 -6.28 9.79
N ASP A 785 -35.25 -5.82 10.61
CA ASP A 785 -34.97 -5.31 11.94
C ASP A 785 -35.49 -6.32 12.94
N VAL A 786 -34.63 -6.78 13.85
CA VAL A 786 -34.98 -7.77 14.87
C VAL A 786 -34.68 -7.22 16.25
N LEU A 787 -35.58 -7.49 17.20
CA LEU A 787 -35.33 -7.24 18.60
C LEU A 787 -34.67 -8.47 19.21
N LEU A 788 -33.44 -8.28 19.68
CA LEU A 788 -32.59 -9.29 20.29
C LEU A 788 -32.71 -9.22 21.80
N ARG A 789 -32.97 -10.38 22.43
CA ARG A 789 -33.05 -10.55 23.88
C ARG A 789 -32.21 -11.75 24.32
N TRP A 790 -31.24 -11.52 25.20
CA TRP A 790 -30.42 -12.58 25.78
C TRP A 790 -31.24 -13.39 26.80
N MET A 791 -31.14 -14.72 26.73
CA MET A 791 -31.91 -15.67 27.56
C MET A 791 -31.05 -16.42 28.58
N ASP A 792 -29.75 -16.56 28.33
CA ASP A 792 -28.80 -17.19 29.24
C ASP A 792 -27.41 -16.54 29.16
N GLU A 793 -26.52 -16.91 30.08
CA GLU A 793 -25.18 -16.33 30.21
C GLU A 793 -24.07 -17.12 29.48
N ARG A 794 -24.40 -18.18 28.72
CA ARG A 794 -23.40 -19.03 28.07
C ARG A 794 -22.68 -18.31 26.93
N ASP A 795 -21.48 -18.80 26.59
CA ASP A 795 -20.76 -18.32 25.40
C ASP A 795 -21.67 -18.38 24.17
N ALA A 796 -21.82 -17.23 23.52
CA ALA A 796 -22.75 -17.04 22.42
C ALA A 796 -22.01 -16.87 21.10
N ARG A 797 -22.55 -17.46 20.04
CA ARG A 797 -22.07 -17.33 18.66
C ARG A 797 -23.19 -16.89 17.74
N LEU A 798 -22.86 -16.01 16.80
CA LEU A 798 -23.72 -15.67 15.67
C LEU A 798 -23.44 -16.68 14.56
N ASN A 799 -24.44 -17.48 14.21
CA ASN A 799 -24.34 -18.51 13.18
C ASN A 799 -25.15 -18.07 11.96
N ILE A 800 -24.49 -17.94 10.81
CA ILE A 800 -25.08 -17.51 9.54
C ILE A 800 -25.02 -18.70 8.58
N TYR A 801 -26.17 -19.11 8.06
CA TYR A 801 -26.32 -20.27 7.20
C TYR A 801 -26.65 -19.81 5.79
N LEU A 802 -25.73 -20.04 4.86
CA LEU A 802 -25.94 -19.69 3.46
C LEU A 802 -27.03 -20.61 2.86
N ASP A 803 -28.02 -19.98 2.24
CA ASP A 803 -29.08 -20.66 1.49
C ASP A 803 -28.49 -21.17 0.19
N ASP A 804 -28.49 -22.49 0.00
CA ASP A 804 -27.85 -23.15 -1.13
C ASP A 804 -28.80 -23.35 -2.31
N GLU A 805 -30.07 -22.91 -2.24
CA GLU A 805 -31.08 -23.19 -3.27
C GLU A 805 -30.60 -22.86 -4.70
N ASN A 806 -29.92 -21.72 -4.86
CA ASN A 806 -29.44 -21.27 -6.17
C ASN A 806 -28.11 -21.92 -6.59
N PHE A 807 -27.40 -22.61 -5.71
CA PHE A 807 -26.11 -23.26 -6.02
C PHE A 807 -26.01 -24.71 -5.51
N SER A 808 -27.15 -25.37 -5.28
CA SER A 808 -27.29 -26.68 -4.60
C SER A 808 -26.75 -27.89 -5.40
N GLY A 809 -25.85 -27.68 -6.36
CA GLY A 809 -25.26 -28.72 -7.21
C GLY A 809 -23.77 -28.53 -7.48
N PHE A 810 -23.17 -27.45 -6.95
CA PHE A 810 -21.77 -27.10 -7.17
C PHE A 810 -21.07 -27.01 -5.81
N PRO A 811 -20.51 -28.11 -5.28
CA PRO A 811 -19.88 -28.07 -3.98
C PRO A 811 -18.62 -27.19 -4.02
N ASN A 812 -18.53 -26.24 -3.08
CA ASN A 812 -17.28 -25.55 -2.77
C ASN A 812 -16.75 -26.07 -1.43
N GLU A 813 -15.73 -26.92 -1.48
CA GLU A 813 -15.12 -27.50 -0.26
C GLU A 813 -14.50 -26.46 0.69
N ALA A 814 -14.25 -25.24 0.19
CA ALA A 814 -13.72 -24.14 0.98
C ALA A 814 -14.81 -23.32 1.68
N LEU A 815 -16.06 -23.41 1.21
CA LEU A 815 -17.21 -22.72 1.78
C LEU A 815 -17.94 -23.64 2.76
N THR A 816 -17.81 -23.36 4.06
CA THR A 816 -18.68 -23.99 5.06
C THR A 816 -20.06 -23.35 5.01
N GLN A 817 -21.12 -24.16 4.91
CA GLN A 817 -22.50 -23.65 4.85
C GLN A 817 -22.88 -22.83 6.09
N ASN A 818 -22.35 -23.20 7.26
CA ASN A 818 -22.43 -22.40 8.49
C ASN A 818 -21.18 -21.52 8.64
N GLN A 819 -21.39 -20.21 8.76
CA GLN A 819 -20.39 -19.18 9.01
C GLN A 819 -20.62 -18.63 10.42
N SER A 820 -19.70 -18.95 11.34
CA SER A 820 -19.89 -18.72 12.77
C SER A 820 -18.94 -17.67 13.33
N PHE A 821 -19.49 -16.65 13.99
CA PHE A 821 -18.77 -15.51 14.58
C PHE A 821 -18.93 -15.50 16.10
N PRO A 822 -17.90 -15.13 16.88
CA PRO A 822 -18.07 -14.92 18.32
C PRO A 822 -19.08 -13.79 18.54
N ALA A 823 -20.15 -14.04 19.30
CA ALA A 823 -21.15 -12.99 19.55
C ALA A 823 -20.71 -12.02 20.65
N LEU A 824 -19.99 -12.54 21.66
CA LEU A 824 -19.52 -11.80 22.83
C LEU A 824 -18.03 -12.09 23.08
N PRO A 825 -17.31 -11.22 23.83
CA PRO A 825 -15.93 -11.49 24.22
C PRO A 825 -15.82 -12.77 25.07
N THR A 826 -14.94 -13.70 24.68
CA THR A 826 -14.71 -14.97 25.39
C THR A 826 -13.92 -14.77 26.68
N SER A 827 -14.36 -15.39 27.78
CA SER A 827 -13.58 -15.49 29.03
C SER A 827 -12.36 -16.41 28.84
N PRO A 828 -11.18 -16.09 29.42
CA PRO A 828 -9.96 -16.89 29.26
C PRO A 828 -10.06 -18.36 29.73
N ASP A 829 -11.09 -18.75 30.46
CA ASP A 829 -11.30 -20.12 30.97
C ASP A 829 -12.13 -21.04 30.04
N SER A 830 -12.59 -20.54 28.88
CA SER A 830 -13.43 -21.31 27.94
C SER A 830 -12.59 -22.17 26.97
N HIS A 831 -12.14 -23.34 27.44
CA HIS A 831 -11.40 -24.32 26.64
C HIS A 831 -12.28 -25.34 25.90
N LEU A 832 -13.61 -25.20 25.95
CA LEU A 832 -14.52 -26.12 25.27
C LEU A 832 -15.07 -25.46 24.01
N LEU A 833 -14.42 -25.74 22.88
CA LEU A 833 -15.00 -25.56 21.54
C LEU A 833 -16.20 -26.51 21.41
N VAL A 834 -17.37 -26.11 21.92
CA VAL A 834 -18.61 -26.80 21.59
C VAL A 834 -18.91 -26.51 20.13
N GLU A 835 -18.94 -27.55 19.29
CA GLU A 835 -19.39 -27.38 17.91
C GLU A 835 -20.83 -26.84 17.93
N PRO A 836 -21.12 -25.76 17.18
CA PRO A 836 -22.46 -25.21 17.14
C PRO A 836 -23.42 -26.28 16.62
N SER A 837 -24.54 -26.46 17.33
CA SER A 837 -25.60 -27.35 16.87
C SER A 837 -26.11 -26.85 15.51
N PRO A 838 -26.33 -27.74 14.52
CA PRO A 838 -26.98 -27.36 13.28
C PRO A 838 -28.33 -26.69 13.59
N LEU A 839 -28.73 -25.67 12.81
CA LEU A 839 -30.12 -25.20 12.82
C LEU A 839 -30.99 -26.33 12.27
N THR A 840 -31.38 -27.27 13.12
CA THR A 840 -32.41 -28.23 12.78
C THR A 840 -33.72 -27.46 12.68
N SER A 841 -34.45 -27.70 11.59
CA SER A 841 -35.81 -27.22 11.35
C SER A 841 -36.77 -27.79 12.41
N GLY A 842 -36.72 -27.22 13.61
CA GLY A 842 -37.55 -27.51 14.78
C GLY A 842 -37.85 -26.21 15.56
N ASP A 843 -38.62 -26.33 16.65
CA ASP A 843 -39.24 -25.24 17.43
C ASP A 843 -38.33 -24.01 17.64
N GLY A 844 -38.44 -23.02 16.75
CA GLY A 844 -37.69 -21.76 16.85
C GLY A 844 -37.29 -21.07 15.55
N TYR A 845 -37.38 -21.73 14.39
CA TYR A 845 -37.14 -21.10 13.07
C TYR A 845 -38.29 -20.19 12.64
N ARG A 846 -38.01 -18.91 12.35
CA ARG A 846 -39.01 -17.93 11.92
C ARG A 846 -38.98 -17.72 10.41
N ASN A 847 -39.99 -18.23 9.71
CA ASN A 847 -40.12 -17.99 8.27
C ASN A 847 -40.61 -16.56 7.99
N LEU A 848 -39.85 -15.82 7.17
CA LEU A 848 -40.16 -14.44 6.79
C LEU A 848 -41.34 -14.32 5.80
N SER A 849 -41.64 -15.35 5.01
CA SER A 849 -42.69 -15.29 3.99
C SER A 849 -44.11 -15.23 4.56
N GLY A 850 -44.31 -15.62 5.83
CA GLY A 850 -45.60 -15.65 6.52
C GLY A 850 -45.89 -14.41 7.39
N LEU A 851 -45.02 -13.40 7.37
CA LEU A 851 -45.16 -12.20 8.20
C LEU A 851 -46.38 -11.35 7.78
N ARG A 852 -46.98 -10.68 8.76
CA ARG A 852 -48.10 -9.74 8.57
C ARG A 852 -47.74 -8.38 9.13
N ALA A 853 -48.22 -7.31 8.49
CA ALA A 853 -47.96 -5.96 8.98
C ALA A 853 -48.68 -5.70 10.33
N VAL A 854 -48.08 -4.90 11.21
CA VAL A 854 -48.70 -4.45 12.47
C VAL A 854 -49.79 -3.43 12.20
N SER A 855 -49.53 -2.55 11.23
CA SER A 855 -50.40 -1.45 10.81
C SER A 855 -50.22 -1.19 9.32
N SER A 856 -51.25 -1.49 8.53
CA SER A 856 -51.39 -0.94 7.17
C SER A 856 -52.86 -0.88 6.77
N ALA A 857 -53.35 0.32 6.44
CA ALA A 857 -54.49 0.66 5.55
C ALA A 857 -55.88 -0.02 5.68
N GLY A 858 -56.08 -1.04 6.53
CA GLY A 858 -57.30 -1.85 6.50
C GLY A 858 -57.31 -2.83 5.31
N ARG A 859 -58.46 -3.46 5.04
CA ARG A 859 -58.61 -4.42 3.94
C ARG A 859 -58.40 -3.73 2.59
N MET A 860 -57.42 -4.18 1.81
CA MET A 860 -57.18 -3.67 0.47
C MET A 860 -58.32 -4.06 -0.50
N PRO A 861 -58.57 -3.26 -1.56
CA PRO A 861 -59.51 -3.63 -2.62
C PRO A 861 -59.21 -5.02 -3.19
N SER A 862 -60.22 -5.75 -3.67
CA SER A 862 -59.99 -7.09 -4.24
C SER A 862 -59.23 -7.05 -5.57
N LYS A 863 -59.39 -5.99 -6.36
CA LYS A 863 -58.73 -5.81 -7.65
C LYS A 863 -58.03 -4.45 -7.72
N ALA A 864 -56.85 -4.42 -8.34
CA ALA A 864 -56.20 -3.19 -8.75
C ALA A 864 -56.86 -2.60 -10.02
N GLN A 865 -56.59 -1.34 -10.31
CA GLN A 865 -57.08 -0.67 -11.52
C GLN A 865 -56.34 -1.11 -12.77
N GLN A 866 -55.07 -1.51 -12.62
CA GLN A 866 -54.24 -2.02 -13.71
C GLN A 866 -53.48 -3.26 -13.24
N THR A 867 -53.24 -4.20 -14.15
CA THR A 867 -52.43 -5.40 -13.89
C THR A 867 -51.32 -5.50 -14.91
N LEU A 868 -50.08 -5.70 -14.44
CA LEU A 868 -48.89 -5.94 -15.23
C LEU A 868 -48.44 -7.39 -15.03
N LEU A 869 -48.00 -8.03 -16.10
CA LEU A 869 -47.56 -9.43 -16.10
C LEU A 869 -46.13 -9.53 -16.62
N PHE A 870 -45.25 -10.05 -15.76
CA PHE A 870 -43.85 -10.31 -16.06
C PHE A 870 -43.53 -11.80 -15.92
N TYR A 871 -42.74 -12.29 -16.87
CA TYR A 871 -42.13 -13.61 -16.87
C TYR A 871 -40.63 -13.43 -16.81
N ILE A 872 -39.99 -13.90 -15.75
CA ILE A 872 -38.53 -13.83 -15.62
C ILE A 872 -37.94 -15.19 -15.94
N LYS A 873 -36.85 -15.19 -16.72
CA LYS A 873 -36.11 -16.41 -17.07
C LYS A 873 -34.69 -16.12 -17.53
N THR A 874 -33.77 -17.02 -17.23
CA THR A 874 -32.47 -17.09 -17.90
C THR A 874 -32.52 -18.05 -19.09
N GLN A 875 -32.12 -17.59 -20.27
CA GLN A 875 -32.13 -18.42 -21.49
C GLN A 875 -30.78 -18.42 -22.19
N LYS A 876 -30.46 -19.54 -22.85
CA LYS A 876 -29.31 -19.72 -23.73
C LYS A 876 -29.83 -19.85 -25.16
N LEU A 877 -29.90 -18.72 -25.86
CA LEU A 877 -30.42 -18.68 -27.23
C LEU A 877 -29.27 -18.54 -28.23
N SER A 878 -29.43 -19.13 -29.42
CA SER A 878 -28.46 -18.99 -30.52
C SER A 878 -28.22 -17.52 -30.88
N ARG A 879 -29.27 -16.69 -30.86
CA ARG A 879 -29.16 -15.23 -31.09
C ARG A 879 -28.27 -14.50 -30.07
N SER A 880 -28.09 -15.08 -28.88
CA SER A 880 -27.21 -14.58 -27.83
C SER A 880 -25.87 -15.33 -27.80
N ALA A 881 -25.47 -15.93 -28.92
CA ALA A 881 -24.28 -16.77 -29.04
C ALA A 881 -24.23 -17.91 -28.00
N ASN A 882 -25.39 -18.47 -27.63
CA ASN A 882 -25.56 -19.48 -26.59
C ASN A 882 -25.03 -19.07 -25.20
N ARG A 883 -24.88 -17.76 -24.96
CA ARG A 883 -24.51 -17.23 -23.64
C ARG A 883 -25.74 -17.16 -22.73
N PRO A 884 -25.62 -17.51 -21.44
CA PRO A 884 -26.68 -17.27 -20.46
C PRO A 884 -27.06 -15.79 -20.44
N THR A 885 -28.34 -15.52 -20.69
CA THR A 885 -28.88 -14.16 -20.81
C THR A 885 -30.17 -14.08 -20.01
N GLY A 886 -30.31 -13.06 -19.18
CA GLY A 886 -31.51 -12.80 -18.40
C GLY A 886 -32.59 -12.11 -19.24
N PHE A 887 -33.83 -12.57 -19.09
CA PHE A 887 -35.00 -12.04 -19.79
C PHE A 887 -36.08 -11.65 -18.80
N VAL A 888 -36.77 -10.55 -19.12
CA VAL A 888 -38.08 -10.20 -18.57
C VAL A 888 -39.05 -10.16 -19.75
N ASN A 889 -40.06 -11.03 -19.73
CA ASN A 889 -40.88 -11.40 -20.88
C ASN A 889 -40.03 -11.85 -22.08
N HIS A 890 -39.84 -10.96 -23.05
CA HIS A 890 -39.08 -11.21 -24.28
C HIS A 890 -37.92 -10.22 -24.48
N THR A 891 -37.71 -9.32 -23.53
CA THR A 891 -36.65 -8.29 -23.57
C THR A 891 -35.49 -8.67 -22.68
N THR A 892 -34.30 -8.22 -23.06
CA THR A 892 -33.07 -8.36 -22.28
C THR A 892 -32.38 -7.01 -22.24
N TRP A 893 -31.89 -6.63 -21.07
CA TRP A 893 -31.32 -5.32 -20.85
C TRP A 893 -29.87 -5.22 -21.28
N LYS A 894 -29.55 -4.04 -21.79
CA LYS A 894 -28.18 -3.53 -21.96
C LYS A 894 -28.17 -2.09 -21.48
N ALA A 895 -27.13 -1.69 -20.75
CA ALA A 895 -26.97 -0.30 -20.34
C ALA A 895 -26.99 0.65 -21.56
N GLN A 896 -27.76 1.73 -21.47
CA GLN A 896 -27.89 2.73 -22.53
C GLN A 896 -26.95 3.91 -22.29
N THR A 897 -26.47 4.51 -23.37
CA THR A 897 -25.69 5.76 -23.33
C THR A 897 -26.08 6.59 -24.55
N PRO A 898 -26.75 7.74 -24.39
CA PRO A 898 -27.13 8.38 -23.12
C PRO A 898 -28.26 7.60 -22.39
N PRO A 899 -28.51 7.83 -21.09
CA PRO A 899 -29.46 7.06 -20.29
C PRO A 899 -30.90 7.25 -20.76
N LEU A 900 -31.76 6.26 -20.49
CA LEU A 900 -33.16 6.29 -20.95
C LEU A 900 -33.89 7.59 -20.58
N LEU A 901 -33.72 8.10 -19.36
CA LEU A 901 -34.37 9.32 -18.88
C LEU A 901 -33.97 10.58 -19.66
N SER A 902 -32.88 10.55 -20.43
CA SER A 902 -32.44 11.63 -21.31
C SER A 902 -32.91 11.49 -22.77
N LEU A 903 -33.56 10.38 -23.11
CA LEU A 903 -34.12 10.13 -24.43
C LEU A 903 -35.59 10.53 -24.47
N ASN A 904 -36.09 10.82 -25.67
CA ASN A 904 -37.54 11.01 -25.88
C ASN A 904 -38.30 9.73 -25.52
N ARG A 905 -39.51 9.86 -24.94
CA ARG A 905 -40.32 8.70 -24.53
C ARG A 905 -40.59 7.72 -25.67
N SER A 906 -40.69 8.19 -26.92
CA SER A 906 -40.91 7.35 -28.09
C SER A 906 -39.79 6.33 -28.32
N GLN A 907 -38.56 6.63 -27.88
CA GLN A 907 -37.38 5.77 -28.06
C GLN A 907 -37.26 4.71 -26.95
N TRP A 908 -37.85 4.95 -25.77
CA TRP A 908 -37.66 4.10 -24.60
C TRP A 908 -38.01 2.62 -24.85
N ASN A 909 -39.11 2.37 -25.57
CA ASN A 909 -39.60 1.02 -25.84
C ASN A 909 -38.72 0.24 -26.83
N ASP A 910 -37.87 0.93 -27.61
CA ASP A 910 -36.90 0.28 -28.51
C ASP A 910 -35.72 -0.30 -27.72
N HIS A 911 -35.49 0.20 -26.51
CA HIS A 911 -34.36 -0.16 -25.66
C HIS A 911 -34.77 -1.08 -24.49
N GLN A 912 -36.00 -0.97 -23.97
CA GLN A 912 -36.42 -1.72 -22.79
C GLN A 912 -37.96 -1.86 -22.66
N LEU A 913 -38.41 -2.94 -22.00
CA LEU A 913 -39.81 -3.11 -21.58
C LEU A 913 -40.16 -2.14 -20.45
N LEU A 914 -41.00 -1.16 -20.78
CA LEU A 914 -41.40 -0.07 -19.88
C LEU A 914 -42.93 0.14 -19.91
N PRO A 915 -43.69 -0.68 -19.17
CA PRO A 915 -45.13 -0.50 -19.07
C PRO A 915 -45.47 0.87 -18.50
N PHE A 916 -46.44 1.54 -19.12
CA PHE A 916 -46.96 2.81 -18.68
C PHE A 916 -48.01 2.63 -17.58
N ILE A 917 -47.89 3.44 -16.54
CA ILE A 917 -48.81 3.53 -15.42
C ILE A 917 -49.24 5.01 -15.30
N PRO A 918 -50.52 5.33 -15.49
CA PRO A 918 -50.99 6.71 -15.38
C PRO A 918 -50.88 7.21 -13.93
N SER A 919 -50.43 8.45 -13.75
CA SER A 919 -50.51 9.11 -12.45
C SER A 919 -51.86 9.82 -12.33
N THR A 920 -52.74 9.28 -11.48
CA THR A 920 -54.08 9.82 -11.21
C THR A 920 -54.18 10.36 -9.80
N THR A 921 -55.19 11.17 -9.52
CA THR A 921 -55.57 11.55 -8.14
C THR A 921 -56.99 11.06 -7.85
N PRO A 922 -57.19 10.03 -6.99
CA PRO A 922 -56.21 9.29 -6.20
C PRO A 922 -55.25 8.44 -7.07
N PRO A 923 -54.06 8.06 -6.55
CA PRO A 923 -53.05 7.29 -7.29
C PRO A 923 -53.60 5.99 -7.88
N THR A 924 -53.19 5.67 -9.11
CA THR A 924 -53.56 4.41 -9.76
C THR A 924 -52.95 3.23 -8.99
N THR A 925 -53.79 2.26 -8.63
CA THR A 925 -53.36 1.02 -8.01
C THR A 925 -53.00 -0.01 -9.08
N VAL A 926 -51.82 -0.63 -8.95
CA VAL A 926 -51.29 -1.58 -9.92
C VAL A 926 -50.91 -2.88 -9.25
N ASP A 927 -51.42 -4.00 -9.79
CA ASP A 927 -50.93 -5.34 -9.48
C ASP A 927 -49.84 -5.73 -10.46
N ILE A 928 -48.68 -6.15 -9.97
CA ILE A 928 -47.61 -6.73 -10.77
C ILE A 928 -47.51 -8.20 -10.41
N VAL A 929 -47.80 -9.07 -11.39
CA VAL A 929 -47.60 -10.51 -11.29
C VAL A 929 -46.25 -10.85 -11.92
N ILE A 930 -45.36 -11.46 -11.14
CA ILE A 930 -44.04 -11.87 -11.62
C ILE A 930 -43.94 -13.39 -11.51
N ASN A 931 -43.91 -14.05 -12.66
CA ASN A 931 -43.77 -15.49 -12.81
C ASN A 931 -42.30 -15.86 -13.06
N ASN A 932 -41.76 -16.79 -12.28
CA ASN A 932 -40.39 -17.27 -12.44
C ASN A 932 -40.38 -18.60 -13.20
N LEU A 933 -39.84 -18.58 -14.42
CA LEU A 933 -39.73 -19.76 -15.30
C LEU A 933 -38.42 -20.55 -15.13
N ASP A 934 -37.59 -20.18 -14.15
CA ASP A 934 -36.33 -20.85 -13.81
C ASP A 934 -36.48 -21.81 -12.62
N ASP A 935 -35.50 -22.71 -12.52
CA ASP A 935 -35.37 -23.71 -11.45
C ASP A 935 -34.71 -23.14 -10.18
N GLY A 936 -34.12 -21.95 -10.28
CA GLY A 936 -33.61 -21.13 -9.18
C GLY A 936 -34.56 -19.98 -8.83
N SER A 937 -34.37 -19.39 -7.65
CA SER A 937 -35.15 -18.26 -7.14
C SER A 937 -34.51 -16.92 -7.51
N HIS A 938 -35.30 -15.84 -7.64
CA HIS A 938 -34.79 -14.51 -8.03
C HIS A 938 -35.24 -13.43 -7.05
N PRO A 939 -34.35 -12.75 -6.30
CA PRO A 939 -34.72 -11.56 -5.56
C PRO A 939 -34.95 -10.41 -6.55
N ILE A 940 -36.16 -9.88 -6.63
CA ILE A 940 -36.53 -8.77 -7.51
C ILE A 940 -36.65 -7.50 -6.67
N HIS A 941 -35.92 -6.47 -7.08
CA HIS A 941 -35.93 -5.14 -6.48
C HIS A 941 -36.60 -4.14 -7.41
N LEU A 942 -37.42 -3.24 -6.84
CA LEU A 942 -38.05 -2.13 -7.56
C LEU A 942 -37.58 -0.79 -6.97
N HIS A 943 -37.05 0.07 -7.83
CA HIS A 943 -36.61 1.41 -7.46
C HIS A 943 -37.80 2.36 -7.22
N GLY A 944 -37.59 3.38 -6.39
CA GLY A 944 -38.49 4.52 -6.19
C GLY A 944 -39.86 4.23 -5.58
N ASN A 945 -40.22 2.96 -5.40
CA ASN A 945 -41.56 2.55 -5.01
C ASN A 945 -41.48 1.40 -4.01
N ARG A 946 -42.36 1.45 -3.01
CA ARG A 946 -42.69 0.30 -2.17
C ARG A 946 -43.92 -0.41 -2.72
N PHE A 947 -44.01 -1.72 -2.51
CA PHE A 947 -45.14 -2.53 -2.92
C PHE A 947 -45.59 -3.43 -1.77
N HIS A 948 -46.89 -3.73 -1.71
CA HIS A 948 -47.47 -4.69 -0.79
C HIS A 948 -47.38 -6.09 -1.39
N LEU A 949 -46.84 -7.06 -0.64
CA LEU A 949 -46.77 -8.45 -1.05
C LEU A 949 -48.13 -9.13 -0.79
N LEU A 950 -48.87 -9.39 -1.86
CA LEU A 950 -50.18 -10.04 -1.79
C LEU A 950 -50.07 -11.56 -1.83
N SER A 951 -49.16 -12.09 -2.66
CA SER A 951 -48.93 -13.52 -2.78
C SER A 951 -47.47 -13.82 -3.11
N SER A 952 -46.99 -14.94 -2.57
CA SER A 952 -45.69 -15.53 -2.89
C SER A 952 -45.86 -17.05 -2.86
N TYR A 953 -45.87 -17.67 -4.03
CA TYR A 953 -46.14 -19.08 -4.19
C TYR A 953 -44.94 -19.79 -4.82
N ARG A 954 -44.61 -20.96 -4.26
CA ARG A 954 -43.59 -21.87 -4.76
C ARG A 954 -44.25 -23.18 -5.14
N ALA A 955 -43.96 -23.67 -6.34
CA ALA A 955 -44.48 -24.97 -6.77
C ALA A 955 -43.84 -26.12 -5.98
N ASP A 956 -44.62 -27.17 -5.75
CA ASP A 956 -44.15 -28.40 -5.11
C ASP A 956 -43.28 -29.23 -6.05
N GLY A 957 -42.21 -29.81 -5.50
CA GLY A 957 -41.22 -30.58 -6.26
C GLY A 957 -40.37 -29.73 -7.20
N ARG A 958 -39.46 -30.36 -7.95
CA ARG A 958 -38.69 -29.68 -9.01
C ARG A 958 -39.44 -29.65 -10.34
N ASP A 959 -40.42 -30.54 -10.55
CA ASP A 959 -41.19 -30.62 -11.79
C ASP A 959 -42.48 -29.78 -11.78
N GLY A 960 -42.90 -29.28 -10.61
CA GLY A 960 -44.12 -28.51 -10.46
C GLY A 960 -44.09 -27.16 -11.18
N TRP A 961 -45.26 -26.65 -11.54
CA TRP A 961 -45.40 -25.35 -12.20
C TRP A 961 -46.43 -24.47 -11.48
N GLY A 962 -45.99 -23.37 -10.87
CA GLY A 962 -46.79 -22.38 -10.16
C GLY A 962 -46.89 -21.01 -10.84
N SER A 963 -46.77 -20.92 -12.17
CA SER A 963 -47.08 -19.66 -12.87
C SER A 963 -48.55 -19.28 -12.73
N TYR A 964 -48.84 -18.00 -12.57
CA TYR A 964 -50.18 -17.45 -12.47
C TYR A 964 -50.48 -16.50 -13.64
N ASN A 965 -51.65 -16.67 -14.26
CA ASN A 965 -52.17 -15.76 -15.27
C ASN A 965 -53.35 -14.96 -14.69
N PRO A 966 -53.20 -13.64 -14.42
CA PRO A 966 -54.25 -12.83 -13.82
C PRO A 966 -55.42 -12.50 -14.75
N PHE A 967 -55.36 -12.91 -16.02
CA PHE A 967 -56.41 -12.66 -17.02
C PHE A 967 -57.37 -13.85 -17.20
N THR A 968 -57.19 -14.94 -16.46
CA THR A 968 -58.14 -16.07 -16.43
C THR A 968 -59.11 -15.95 -15.25
N THR A 969 -60.11 -16.84 -15.19
CA THR A 969 -61.06 -16.92 -14.07
C THR A 969 -60.52 -17.69 -12.86
N GLU A 970 -59.32 -18.24 -12.96
CA GLU A 970 -58.72 -19.06 -11.91
C GLU A 970 -58.09 -18.16 -10.83
N ASP A 971 -58.30 -18.53 -9.58
CA ASP A 971 -57.63 -17.88 -8.45
C ASP A 971 -56.13 -18.25 -8.44
N PRO A 972 -55.25 -17.35 -7.96
CA PRO A 972 -53.82 -17.65 -7.89
C PRO A 972 -53.54 -18.82 -6.95
N PRO A 973 -52.65 -19.76 -7.34
CA PRO A 973 -52.18 -20.80 -6.44
C PRO A 973 -51.65 -20.22 -5.12
N GLY A 974 -52.12 -20.73 -3.98
CA GLY A 974 -51.78 -20.21 -2.66
C GLY A 974 -52.60 -19.00 -2.19
N GLY A 975 -53.47 -18.45 -3.05
CA GLY A 975 -54.36 -17.33 -2.72
C GLY A 975 -53.65 -15.97 -2.61
N VAL A 976 -54.41 -14.95 -2.19
CA VAL A 976 -53.93 -13.58 -1.96
C VAL A 976 -54.23 -13.11 -0.55
N ASN A 977 -53.29 -12.41 0.07
CA ASN A 977 -53.45 -11.74 1.34
C ASN A 977 -53.80 -10.25 1.13
N LEU A 978 -55.06 -9.90 1.35
CA LEU A 978 -55.54 -8.51 1.27
C LEU A 978 -55.71 -7.84 2.65
N VAL A 979 -55.34 -8.54 3.72
CA VAL A 979 -55.47 -8.08 5.10
C VAL A 979 -54.10 -7.93 5.73
N ASP A 980 -53.72 -6.68 5.98
CA ASP A 980 -52.41 -6.28 6.52
C ASP A 980 -51.21 -6.93 5.78
N PRO A 981 -51.15 -6.84 4.44
CA PRO A 981 -49.99 -7.34 3.69
C PRO A 981 -48.75 -6.52 4.04
N VAL A 982 -47.60 -7.19 4.13
CA VAL A 982 -46.32 -6.50 4.32
C VAL A 982 -45.98 -5.68 3.08
N PHE A 983 -45.39 -4.50 3.29
CA PHE A 983 -44.81 -3.73 2.19
C PHE A 983 -43.29 -3.84 2.18
N LYS A 984 -42.72 -3.89 0.97
CA LYS A 984 -41.31 -4.16 0.70
C LYS A 984 -40.86 -3.37 -0.52
N ASP A 985 -39.55 -3.39 -0.78
CA ASP A 985 -38.95 -2.92 -2.05
C ASP A 985 -38.14 -4.01 -2.75
N THR A 986 -37.83 -5.10 -2.04
CA THR A 986 -37.21 -6.30 -2.61
C THR A 986 -38.04 -7.52 -2.21
N VAL A 987 -38.24 -8.46 -3.12
CA VAL A 987 -38.95 -9.71 -2.84
C VAL A 987 -38.34 -10.89 -3.59
N LEU A 988 -38.20 -12.02 -2.92
CA LEU A 988 -37.88 -13.28 -3.59
C LEU A 988 -39.05 -13.73 -4.48
N VAL A 989 -38.79 -13.97 -5.76
CA VAL A 989 -39.67 -14.74 -6.63
C VAL A 989 -39.23 -16.20 -6.58
N PRO A 990 -40.01 -17.10 -5.95
CA PRO A 990 -39.60 -18.48 -5.77
C PRO A 990 -39.38 -19.21 -7.09
N ARG A 991 -38.53 -20.24 -7.11
CA ARG A 991 -38.35 -21.09 -8.29
C ARG A 991 -39.69 -21.64 -8.77
N ARG A 992 -39.86 -21.73 -10.10
CA ARG A 992 -41.08 -22.23 -10.76
C ARG A 992 -42.37 -21.72 -10.10
N GLY A 993 -42.35 -20.50 -9.59
CA GLY A 993 -43.40 -19.93 -8.76
C GLY A 993 -43.79 -18.55 -9.26
N HIS A 994 -44.48 -17.81 -8.40
CA HIS A 994 -44.87 -16.45 -8.69
C HIS A 994 -44.94 -15.59 -7.44
N VAL A 995 -44.88 -14.28 -7.64
CA VAL A 995 -45.31 -13.29 -6.65
C VAL A 995 -46.34 -12.35 -7.25
N ILE A 996 -47.24 -11.86 -6.41
CA ILE A 996 -48.18 -10.80 -6.74
C ILE A 996 -47.90 -9.64 -5.79
N VAL A 997 -47.48 -8.51 -6.33
CA VAL A 997 -47.20 -7.30 -5.57
C VAL A 997 -48.12 -6.16 -6.01
N ARG A 998 -48.58 -5.35 -5.06
CA ARG A 998 -49.45 -4.21 -5.31
C ARG A 998 -48.80 -2.90 -4.91
N LEU A 999 -48.72 -1.96 -5.83
CA LEU A 999 -48.21 -0.62 -5.57
C LEU A 999 -49.23 0.47 -5.92
N ALA A 1000 -49.07 1.62 -5.28
CA ALA A 1000 -49.79 2.85 -5.61
C ALA A 1000 -48.84 3.76 -6.40
N ALA A 1001 -49.28 4.20 -7.58
CA ALA A 1001 -48.51 5.01 -8.53
C ALA A 1001 -48.35 6.48 -8.07
N GLU A 1002 -47.69 6.68 -6.93
CA GLU A 1002 -47.55 7.97 -6.23
C GLU A 1002 -46.28 8.75 -6.58
N ASN A 1003 -45.37 8.12 -7.33
CA ASN A 1003 -44.04 8.67 -7.59
C ASN A 1003 -43.75 8.66 -9.09
N PRO A 1004 -44.15 9.72 -9.82
CA PRO A 1004 -43.84 9.86 -11.23
C PRO A 1004 -42.34 9.75 -11.51
N GLY A 1005 -41.99 9.08 -12.60
CA GLY A 1005 -40.61 8.84 -13.00
C GLY A 1005 -40.40 7.52 -13.72
N LEU A 1006 -39.15 7.27 -14.08
CA LEU A 1006 -38.68 6.04 -14.70
C LEU A 1006 -37.93 5.21 -13.66
N TRP A 1007 -38.52 4.07 -13.25
CA TRP A 1007 -38.00 3.27 -12.14
C TRP A 1007 -37.57 1.89 -12.60
N MET A 1008 -36.32 1.52 -12.29
CA MET A 1008 -35.74 0.24 -12.65
C MET A 1008 -36.35 -0.89 -11.81
N LEU A 1009 -36.65 -2.03 -12.44
CA LEU A 1009 -37.02 -3.28 -11.79
C LEU A 1009 -36.03 -4.35 -12.22
N HIS A 1010 -35.34 -5.01 -11.30
CA HIS A 1010 -34.31 -5.97 -11.68
C HIS A 1010 -34.09 -7.08 -10.66
N CYS A 1011 -33.48 -8.18 -11.12
CA CYS A 1011 -32.95 -9.16 -10.20
C CYS A 1011 -31.76 -8.58 -9.43
N HIS A 1012 -31.76 -8.74 -8.12
CA HIS A 1012 -30.71 -8.23 -7.24
C HIS A 1012 -29.52 -9.21 -7.12
N MET A 1013 -29.58 -10.37 -7.77
CA MET A 1013 -28.37 -11.15 -8.05
C MET A 1013 -27.56 -10.46 -9.15
N LEU A 1014 -26.31 -10.10 -8.85
CA LEU A 1014 -25.49 -9.28 -9.75
C LEU A 1014 -25.28 -9.93 -11.11
N VAL A 1015 -25.11 -11.25 -11.16
CA VAL A 1015 -24.93 -11.98 -12.42
C VAL A 1015 -26.19 -11.99 -13.29
N HIS A 1016 -27.39 -12.01 -12.70
CA HIS A 1016 -28.65 -11.96 -13.45
C HIS A 1016 -28.94 -10.55 -13.96
N MET A 1017 -28.70 -9.52 -13.14
CA MET A 1017 -28.76 -8.13 -13.60
C MET A 1017 -27.75 -7.88 -14.72
N GLY A 1018 -26.50 -8.31 -14.52
CA GLY A 1018 -25.40 -8.13 -15.46
C GLY A 1018 -25.56 -8.86 -16.78
N THR A 1019 -26.40 -9.89 -16.82
CA THR A 1019 -26.76 -10.60 -18.06
C THR A 1019 -28.12 -10.20 -18.63
N GLY A 1020 -28.78 -9.20 -18.06
CA GLY A 1020 -29.90 -8.50 -18.68
C GLY A 1020 -31.28 -8.70 -18.06
N MET A 1021 -31.40 -9.32 -16.86
CA MET A 1021 -32.67 -9.50 -16.16
C MET A 1021 -33.12 -8.19 -15.48
N VAL A 1022 -33.54 -7.24 -16.32
CA VAL A 1022 -34.00 -5.91 -15.93
C VAL A 1022 -35.21 -5.53 -16.78
N ALA A 1023 -36.16 -4.82 -16.17
CA ALA A 1023 -37.24 -4.08 -16.80
C ALA A 1023 -37.34 -2.69 -16.14
N GLY A 1024 -38.36 -1.92 -16.45
CA GLY A 1024 -38.68 -0.72 -15.67
C GLY A 1024 -40.16 -0.36 -15.71
N LEU A 1025 -40.54 0.59 -14.87
CA LEU A 1025 -41.88 1.13 -14.79
C LEU A 1025 -41.85 2.61 -15.19
N HIS A 1026 -42.74 2.99 -16.10
CA HIS A 1026 -42.97 4.38 -16.44
C HIS A 1026 -44.22 4.86 -15.70
N VAL A 1027 -44.04 5.71 -14.70
CA VAL A 1027 -45.12 6.26 -13.87
C VAL A 1027 -45.31 7.74 -14.19
N GLY A 1028 -46.54 8.16 -14.51
CA GLY A 1028 -46.86 9.57 -14.78
C GLY A 1028 -46.61 10.03 -16.23
N ASP A 1029 -46.97 11.27 -16.54
CA ASP A 1029 -46.98 11.80 -17.92
C ASP A 1029 -45.67 12.52 -18.29
N GLU A 1030 -45.40 12.65 -19.61
CA GLU A 1030 -44.14 13.17 -20.16
C GLU A 1030 -43.79 14.61 -19.76
N LEU A 1031 -44.80 15.41 -19.40
CA LEU A 1031 -44.61 16.77 -18.90
C LEU A 1031 -44.01 16.81 -17.49
N GLU A 1032 -44.17 15.75 -16.68
CA GLU A 1032 -43.77 15.72 -15.28
C GLU A 1032 -42.26 15.58 -15.08
N TYR A 1033 -41.48 15.24 -16.12
CA TYR A 1033 -40.05 14.93 -16.00
C TYR A 1033 -39.10 15.67 -16.97
N ARG A 1034 -39.56 16.68 -17.74
CA ARG A 1034 -38.69 17.46 -18.67
C ARG A 1034 -37.48 18.16 -18.00
N ALA A 1035 -37.61 18.61 -16.76
CA ALA A 1035 -36.49 19.23 -16.02
C ALA A 1035 -35.44 18.18 -15.59
N VAL A 1036 -35.90 16.96 -15.32
CA VAL A 1036 -35.10 15.81 -14.86
C VAL A 1036 -34.25 15.27 -16.03
N GLU A 1037 -34.82 15.26 -17.24
CA GLU A 1037 -34.16 14.91 -18.52
C GLU A 1037 -32.85 15.70 -18.74
N THR A 1038 -32.87 17.01 -18.40
CA THR A 1038 -31.71 17.90 -18.63
C THR A 1038 -30.55 17.59 -17.69
N LEU A 1039 -30.80 17.06 -16.48
CA LEU A 1039 -29.70 16.65 -15.58
C LEU A 1039 -29.15 15.27 -15.98
N ALA A 1040 -30.03 14.33 -16.33
CA ALA A 1040 -29.64 13.01 -16.83
C ALA A 1040 -28.70 13.13 -18.03
N ALA A 1041 -29.02 13.99 -19.01
CA ALA A 1041 -28.17 14.25 -20.17
C ALA A 1041 -26.80 14.85 -19.79
N ARG A 1042 -26.77 15.79 -18.82
CA ARG A 1042 -25.53 16.46 -18.36
C ARG A 1042 -24.51 15.50 -17.76
N THR A 1043 -24.96 14.40 -17.14
CA THR A 1043 -24.04 13.39 -16.57
C THR A 1043 -23.18 12.68 -17.61
N CYS A 1044 -23.54 12.74 -18.90
CA CYS A 1044 -22.86 12.01 -19.98
C CYS A 1044 -21.78 12.82 -20.72
N GLY A 1045 -21.60 14.12 -20.40
CA GLY A 1045 -20.47 14.92 -20.91
C GLY A 1045 -20.70 15.68 -22.21
N GLU A 1046 -21.92 15.72 -22.77
CA GLU A 1046 -22.27 16.62 -23.87
C GLU A 1046 -22.85 17.93 -23.34
N GLY A 1047 -21.98 18.85 -22.93
CA GLY A 1047 -22.39 20.16 -22.45
C GLY A 1047 -21.24 21.00 -21.92
N SER A 1048 -20.52 21.68 -22.81
CA SER A 1048 -19.69 22.83 -22.45
C SER A 1048 -20.58 23.93 -21.86
N GLY A 1049 -20.34 24.33 -20.60
CA GLY A 1049 -20.81 25.62 -20.09
C GLY A 1049 -21.23 25.63 -18.63
N GLY A 1050 -20.44 26.33 -17.81
CA GLY A 1050 -20.89 27.14 -16.69
C GLY A 1050 -21.67 26.44 -15.57
N VAL A 1051 -21.04 26.39 -14.40
CA VAL A 1051 -21.75 26.43 -13.11
C VAL A 1051 -22.73 27.61 -13.16
N PRO A 1052 -24.06 27.40 -13.02
CA PRO A 1052 -24.93 28.50 -12.62
C PRO A 1052 -24.65 28.73 -11.14
N SER A 1053 -24.07 29.88 -10.82
CA SER A 1053 -24.17 30.45 -9.47
C SER A 1053 -25.65 30.48 -9.08
N LEU A 1054 -26.02 29.73 -8.05
CA LEU A 1054 -27.35 29.80 -7.43
C LEU A 1054 -27.55 31.23 -6.87
N PRO A 1055 -28.77 31.82 -6.99
CA PRO A 1055 -29.16 32.98 -6.20
C PRO A 1055 -29.31 32.64 -4.71
#